data_AF-A0A844DB63-F1
#
_entry.id   AF-A0A844DB63-F1
#
_cell.length_a   1.000
_cell.length_b   1.000
_cell.length_c   1.000
_cell.angle_alpha   90.00
_cell.angle_beta   90.00
_cell.angle_gamma   90.00
#
_symmetry.space_group_name_H-M   'P 1'
#
loop_
_entity.id
_entity.type
_entity.pdbx_description
1 polymer ?
#
loop_
_entity_poly.entity_id
_entity_poly.type
_entity_poly.pdbx_seq_one_letter_code
_entity_poly.pdbx_strand_id
1 'polypeptide(L)'
;MSTRLSHLTIENFRSIRGKIDIPLDAQVVLIHGTNGMGKTSVLSAIELGLTGKIAHLAANGSGYQAYLSTLDSGGGTIELTTTAPPGGVGNTSGKLSFSDNSFIPTPVLDDKSARFFAERCYLPQATLGRLLEVYNAKNTGPASPLTLFVKELLGLDPLDALIDGLDHAFNVTRVRKLVPDFVSLEKTKTSLEEESGRTDLAIVEATKIANERLISLNEALQSSFITLDEAPTIVTAATDLVQLKSQLDSVRDTDRRLTDLSRTRSELRALQERWKALATAPSGQDQATKEKDDLLATEALATWQAGQGRTLGEAIQLARTHFSDLPSFEDAPEESRSEAQRRAQAEADRCERIISSHNVAIAQVADLNAVVQKASTRIDELNVSLSGAASDAKSLANSLAGLSAHIGDETCPVCSRNYAELSAGSLSAHVAAKIESLSNQAVQLQALAASRAEETTRLGTAQRALLSAVNKQLSSEDLEKITQRNTLMTGLVQTLSNLKETSAETMRLLSRAATARQAVITGRRRDQQLAQLFPEVETVINEILQVSHNSFQNIEDALAEASRVIDERVLQVERIASSRIRAGSELDMRIRDLAQIATLRSARSETVTRIKKLEDGLKEIDNTRTRSKKISEAASKVRSDIVTKVFNTSLNKAWRDLFMRLAPSEQFVPAFRLPASNNGKVEAILETLHRSGKASGSPGAMLSQGNLNTAALTLFLALHLSVPVRMPLLLLDDPVQSMDDVHIAQFAALLRSLSKGLNRQIVIAVHERALFEYLSLELSPAFPGDSLVTVEIGRDFDGKSAVTSHTFTFEDDHAIAA
;
A
#
# COMPACT_ATOMS: atom_id res chain seq x y z
N MET A 1 -59.84 8.28 39.42
CA MET A 1 -59.52 9.19 40.54
C MET A 1 -58.14 9.78 40.28
N SER A 2 -57.93 11.09 40.49
CA SER A 2 -56.61 11.69 40.33
C SER A 2 -55.70 11.26 41.48
N THR A 3 -54.46 10.87 41.16
CA THR A 3 -53.44 10.50 42.16
C THR A 3 -53.14 11.69 43.07
N ARG A 4 -53.21 11.47 44.39
CA ARG A 4 -52.87 12.45 45.44
C ARG A 4 -51.90 11.84 46.44
N LEU A 5 -51.11 12.67 47.11
CA LEU A 5 -50.38 12.29 48.32
C LEU A 5 -51.39 11.99 49.43
N SER A 6 -51.22 10.88 50.14
CA SER A 6 -52.12 10.47 51.22
C SER A 6 -51.51 10.67 52.60
N HIS A 7 -50.28 10.20 52.82
CA HIS A 7 -49.64 10.23 54.13
C HIS A 7 -48.12 10.26 54.02
N LEU A 8 -47.47 10.94 54.96
CA LEU A 8 -46.01 11.01 55.07
C LEU A 8 -45.56 10.71 56.51
N THR A 9 -44.63 9.78 56.65
CA THR A 9 -43.98 9.43 57.92
C THR A 9 -42.50 9.78 57.82
N ILE A 10 -41.98 10.52 58.81
CA ILE A 10 -40.58 10.96 58.85
C ILE A 10 -39.92 10.58 60.17
N GLU A 11 -38.89 9.74 60.03
CA GLU A 11 -37.85 9.28 60.95
C GLU A 11 -36.55 10.10 61.01
N ASN A 12 -36.25 10.89 62.04
CA ASN A 12 -34.89 11.46 62.28
C ASN A 12 -34.22 12.11 61.04
N PHE A 13 -34.95 12.99 60.35
CA PHE A 13 -34.52 13.59 59.09
C PHE A 13 -34.26 15.09 59.23
N ARG A 14 -33.03 15.53 58.96
CA ARG A 14 -32.56 16.92 59.09
C ARG A 14 -32.94 17.49 60.46
N SER A 15 -33.79 18.52 60.48
CA SER A 15 -34.25 19.18 61.71
C SER A 15 -35.37 18.43 62.45
N ILE A 16 -35.90 17.34 61.89
CA ILE A 16 -36.99 16.56 62.47
C ILE A 16 -36.39 15.47 63.36
N ARG A 17 -36.55 15.60 64.68
CA ARG A 17 -36.02 14.66 65.66
C ARG A 17 -37.13 13.74 66.16
N GLY A 18 -36.93 12.43 66.07
CA GLY A 18 -37.97 11.43 66.35
C GLY A 18 -38.85 11.15 65.14
N LYS A 19 -39.98 10.47 65.40
CA LYS A 19 -40.94 10.05 64.39
C LYS A 19 -42.15 10.98 64.37
N ILE A 20 -42.47 11.53 63.20
CA ILE A 20 -43.69 12.30 62.96
C ILE A 20 -44.51 11.70 61.82
N ASP A 21 -45.83 11.83 61.92
CA ASP A 21 -46.80 11.36 60.95
C ASP A 21 -47.64 12.55 60.49
N ILE A 22 -47.70 12.78 59.17
CA ILE A 22 -48.33 13.95 58.56
C ILE A 22 -49.40 13.48 57.57
N PRO A 23 -50.69 13.76 57.82
CA PRO A 23 -51.74 13.51 56.84
C PRO A 23 -51.60 14.48 55.66
N LEU A 24 -51.69 13.95 54.44
CA LEU A 24 -51.60 14.73 53.21
C LEU A 24 -52.84 14.60 52.32
N ASP A 25 -53.81 13.74 52.69
CA ASP A 25 -55.01 13.45 51.90
C ASP A 25 -56.05 14.58 51.94
N ALA A 26 -55.72 15.69 51.30
CA ALA A 26 -56.60 16.83 51.07
C ALA A 26 -56.27 17.53 49.75
N GLN A 27 -57.20 18.32 49.23
CA GLN A 27 -56.95 19.17 48.06
C GLN A 27 -55.89 20.24 48.36
N VAL A 28 -55.92 20.80 49.58
CA VAL A 28 -54.92 21.76 50.05
C VAL A 28 -54.33 21.26 51.36
N VAL A 29 -53.01 21.30 51.48
CA VAL A 29 -52.27 21.00 52.71
C VAL A 29 -51.43 22.24 53.07
N LEU A 30 -51.73 22.86 54.21
CA LEU A 30 -50.99 24.00 54.73
C LEU A 30 -50.10 23.56 55.87
N ILE A 31 -48.81 23.83 55.77
CA ILE A 31 -47.80 23.45 56.75
C ILE A 31 -47.23 24.73 57.38
N HIS A 32 -47.35 24.85 58.70
CA HIS A 32 -46.80 25.93 59.49
C HIS A 32 -45.74 25.43 60.46
N GLY A 33 -44.78 26.29 60.76
CA GLY A 33 -43.78 26.11 61.80
C GLY A 33 -42.87 27.33 61.81
N THR A 34 -42.31 27.69 62.97
CA THR A 34 -41.34 28.78 63.02
C THR A 34 -40.04 28.41 62.29
N ASN A 35 -39.14 29.37 62.11
CA ASN A 35 -37.87 29.11 61.42
C ASN A 35 -37.05 28.04 62.15
N GLY A 36 -36.55 27.05 61.42
CA GLY A 36 -35.81 25.92 61.98
C GLY A 36 -36.65 24.77 62.56
N MET A 37 -37.99 24.83 62.49
CA MET A 37 -38.87 23.75 62.98
C MET A 37 -39.03 22.57 62.00
N GLY A 38 -38.57 22.70 60.76
CA GLY A 38 -38.52 21.59 59.80
C GLY A 38 -39.55 21.60 58.68
N LYS A 39 -40.19 22.75 58.38
CA LYS A 39 -41.04 22.95 57.19
C LYS A 39 -40.39 22.47 55.89
N THR A 40 -39.22 23.03 55.55
CA THR A 40 -38.44 22.63 54.37
C THR A 40 -38.01 21.16 54.45
N SER A 41 -37.78 20.63 55.66
CA SER A 41 -37.47 19.20 55.86
C SER A 41 -38.66 18.32 55.50
N VAL A 42 -39.90 18.72 55.81
CA VAL A 42 -41.10 17.99 55.39
C VAL A 42 -41.24 18.00 53.87
N LEU A 43 -41.10 19.15 53.21
CA LEU A 43 -41.21 19.21 51.74
C LEU A 43 -40.06 18.47 51.05
N SER A 44 -38.84 18.53 51.60
CA SER A 44 -37.70 17.73 51.12
C SER A 44 -37.93 16.23 51.30
N ALA A 45 -38.64 15.82 52.36
CA ALA A 45 -38.99 14.43 52.57
C ALA A 45 -40.04 13.94 51.56
N ILE A 46 -40.99 14.79 51.18
CA ILE A 46 -41.91 14.51 50.07
C ILE A 46 -41.14 14.38 48.75
N GLU A 47 -40.22 15.31 48.46
CA GLU A 47 -39.36 15.25 47.26
C GLU A 47 -38.54 13.95 47.21
N LEU A 48 -37.94 13.54 48.33
CA LEU A 48 -37.18 12.29 48.45
C LEU A 48 -38.06 11.05 48.27
N GLY A 49 -39.24 11.02 48.89
CA GLY A 49 -40.18 9.91 48.74
C GLY A 49 -40.66 9.77 47.29
N LEU A 50 -40.86 10.90 46.59
CA LEU A 50 -41.29 10.89 45.18
C LEU A 50 -40.15 10.57 44.22
N THR A 51 -38.97 11.18 44.38
CA THR A 51 -37.92 11.21 43.34
C THR A 51 -36.64 10.48 43.72
N GLY A 52 -36.46 10.12 44.99
CA GLY A 52 -35.27 9.45 45.51
C GLY A 52 -34.06 10.36 45.71
N LYS A 53 -34.16 11.66 45.38
CA LYS A 53 -33.08 12.66 45.54
C LYS A 53 -33.65 14.04 45.84
N ILE A 54 -32.82 14.94 46.39
CA ILE A 54 -33.16 16.35 46.54
C ILE A 54 -32.51 17.11 45.40
N ALA A 55 -33.27 17.62 44.44
CA ALA A 55 -32.74 18.11 43.16
C ALA A 55 -31.72 19.26 43.34
N HIS A 56 -32.02 20.22 44.22
CA HIS A 56 -31.15 21.38 44.45
C HIS A 56 -29.87 21.06 45.24
N LEU A 57 -29.88 20.03 46.09
CA LEU A 57 -28.67 19.58 46.82
C LEU A 57 -27.82 18.61 45.99
N ALA A 58 -28.47 17.77 45.19
CA ALA A 58 -27.81 16.85 44.27
C ALA A 58 -27.04 17.57 43.15
N ALA A 59 -27.34 18.86 42.90
CA ALA A 59 -26.63 19.69 41.93
C ALA A 59 -25.11 19.77 42.19
N ASN A 60 -24.68 19.66 43.46
CA ASN A 60 -23.27 19.67 43.86
C ASN A 60 -22.69 18.27 44.11
N GLY A 61 -23.37 17.21 43.65
CA GLY A 61 -22.99 15.80 43.85
C GLY A 61 -23.80 15.09 44.95
N SER A 62 -23.47 13.82 45.24
CA SER A 62 -24.17 12.99 46.23
C SER A 62 -23.76 13.25 47.68
N GLY A 63 -22.81 14.15 47.93
CA GLY A 63 -22.25 14.40 49.27
C GLY A 63 -23.28 14.88 50.30
N TYR A 64 -24.42 15.44 49.87
CA TYR A 64 -25.49 15.85 50.79
C TYR A 64 -26.15 14.67 51.53
N GLN A 65 -26.05 13.44 50.98
CA GLN A 65 -26.65 12.24 51.55
C GLN A 65 -26.09 11.91 52.94
N ALA A 66 -24.82 12.27 53.20
CA ALA A 66 -24.15 12.05 54.48
C ALA A 66 -24.64 12.97 55.61
N TYR A 67 -25.38 14.04 55.29
CA TYR A 67 -25.81 15.05 56.27
C TYR A 67 -27.35 15.14 56.37
N LEU A 68 -28.05 14.07 56.00
CA LEU A 68 -29.51 13.99 56.07
C LEU A 68 -30.02 13.52 57.44
N SER A 69 -29.19 12.83 58.22
CA SER A 69 -29.52 12.38 59.58
C SER A 69 -29.56 13.54 60.57
N THR A 70 -30.51 13.48 61.50
CA THR A 70 -30.48 14.36 62.67
C THR A 70 -29.26 14.02 63.52
N LEU A 71 -28.62 15.05 64.06
CA LEU A 71 -27.50 14.89 65.01
C LEU A 71 -27.84 13.85 66.09
N ASP A 72 -26.92 12.92 66.33
CA ASP A 72 -26.98 11.84 67.33
C ASP A 72 -28.04 10.75 67.13
N SER A 73 -28.62 10.62 65.92
CA SER A 73 -29.65 9.60 65.63
C SER A 73 -29.17 8.35 64.89
N GLY A 74 -27.96 8.35 64.32
CA GLY A 74 -27.35 7.22 63.59
C GLY A 74 -28.04 6.81 62.27
N GLY A 75 -29.20 7.37 61.96
CA GLY A 75 -29.98 7.13 60.74
C GLY A 75 -31.45 7.48 60.89
N GLY A 76 -32.21 7.31 59.80
CA GLY A 76 -33.62 7.66 59.72
C GLY A 76 -34.34 7.03 58.53
N THR A 77 -35.66 7.22 58.49
CA THR A 77 -36.52 6.66 57.45
C THR A 77 -37.56 7.66 56.98
N ILE A 78 -37.92 7.60 55.70
CA ILE A 78 -39.04 8.37 55.14
C ILE A 78 -39.96 7.39 54.42
N GLU A 79 -41.25 7.47 54.69
CA GLU A 79 -42.27 6.73 53.97
C GLU A 79 -43.36 7.68 53.50
N LEU A 80 -43.53 7.76 52.18
CA LEU A 80 -44.56 8.57 51.53
C LEU A 80 -45.54 7.64 50.83
N THR A 81 -46.84 7.88 50.98
CA THR A 81 -47.90 7.10 50.33
C THR A 81 -48.74 7.99 49.41
N THR A 82 -49.27 7.39 48.36
CA THR A 82 -50.19 8.01 47.41
C THR A 82 -51.47 7.19 47.28
N THR A 83 -52.58 7.86 46.96
CA THR A 83 -53.91 7.23 46.79
C THR A 83 -53.99 6.31 45.58
N ALA A 84 -53.12 6.50 44.58
CA ALA A 84 -52.96 5.68 43.39
C ALA A 84 -51.53 5.82 42.83
N PRO A 85 -51.05 4.93 41.93
CA PRO A 85 -49.76 5.10 41.28
C PRO A 85 -49.76 6.37 40.40
N PRO A 86 -48.76 7.26 40.48
CA PRO A 86 -48.64 8.39 39.55
C PRO A 86 -48.46 7.87 38.13
N GLY A 87 -49.33 8.27 37.19
CA GLY A 87 -49.29 7.80 35.80
C GLY A 87 -49.97 6.46 35.52
N GLY A 88 -50.59 5.81 36.53
CA GLY A 88 -51.44 4.62 36.37
C GLY A 88 -50.72 3.27 36.45
N VAL A 89 -49.38 3.24 36.39
CA VAL A 89 -48.55 2.03 36.54
C VAL A 89 -47.35 2.38 37.42
N GLY A 90 -47.14 1.68 38.54
CA GLY A 90 -46.01 1.93 39.44
C GLY A 90 -46.32 1.69 40.91
N ASN A 91 -45.41 2.15 41.78
CA ASN A 91 -45.54 2.04 43.24
C ASN A 91 -46.54 3.08 43.77
N THR A 92 -47.28 2.72 44.82
CA THR A 92 -48.15 3.64 45.59
C THR A 92 -47.48 4.16 46.85
N SER A 93 -46.25 3.73 47.14
CA SER A 93 -45.48 4.16 48.29
C SER A 93 -44.00 4.31 47.93
N GLY A 94 -43.38 5.38 48.39
CA GLY A 94 -41.94 5.60 48.30
C GLY A 94 -41.33 5.46 49.67
N LYS A 95 -40.26 4.67 49.79
CA LYS A 95 -39.53 4.49 51.05
C LYS A 95 -38.07 4.87 50.89
N LEU A 96 -37.50 5.51 51.90
CA LEU A 96 -36.09 5.80 51.99
C LEU A 96 -35.59 5.37 53.36
N SER A 97 -34.51 4.61 53.39
CA SER A 97 -33.74 4.35 54.61
C SER A 97 -32.34 4.93 54.44
N PHE A 98 -31.92 5.77 55.38
CA PHE A 98 -30.62 6.41 55.35
C PHE A 98 -29.90 6.28 56.71
N SER A 99 -28.59 6.19 56.66
CA SER A 99 -27.66 6.25 57.79
C SER A 99 -26.39 6.95 57.33
N ASP A 100 -25.44 7.16 58.24
CA ASP A 100 -24.16 7.81 57.91
C ASP A 100 -23.40 7.07 56.79
N ASN A 101 -23.65 5.76 56.62
CA ASN A 101 -22.97 4.89 55.64
C ASN A 101 -23.88 4.27 54.57
N SER A 102 -25.20 4.52 54.59
CA SER A 102 -26.14 3.89 53.65
C SER A 102 -27.22 4.85 53.20
N PHE A 103 -27.56 4.83 51.92
CA PHE A 103 -28.68 5.58 51.36
C PHE A 103 -29.44 4.70 50.36
N ILE A 104 -30.63 4.23 50.73
CA ILE A 104 -31.40 3.25 49.95
C ILE A 104 -32.77 3.85 49.58
N PRO A 105 -32.87 4.56 48.44
CA PRO A 105 -34.12 5.14 47.96
C PRO A 105 -34.95 4.12 47.17
N THR A 106 -36.24 4.04 47.45
CA THR A 106 -37.25 3.39 46.61
C THR A 106 -38.31 4.43 46.27
N PRO A 107 -38.09 5.25 45.21
CA PRO A 107 -38.98 6.34 44.88
C PRO A 107 -40.33 5.87 44.32
N VAL A 108 -41.34 6.74 44.43
CA VAL A 108 -42.65 6.53 43.77
C VAL A 108 -42.53 6.74 42.25
N LEU A 109 -41.74 7.74 41.81
CA LEU A 109 -41.64 8.16 40.41
C LEU A 109 -40.46 7.52 39.70
N ASP A 110 -40.62 7.27 38.40
CA ASP A 110 -39.53 6.94 37.50
C ASP A 110 -38.66 8.19 37.21
N ASP A 111 -37.47 8.01 36.64
CA ASP A 111 -36.52 9.12 36.40
C ASP A 111 -37.12 10.27 35.57
N LYS A 112 -37.96 9.95 34.58
CA LYS A 112 -38.61 10.97 33.73
C LYS A 112 -39.65 11.77 34.49
N SER A 113 -40.51 11.11 35.28
CA SER A 113 -41.53 11.80 36.08
C SER A 113 -40.91 12.51 37.29
N ALA A 114 -39.82 11.99 37.85
CA ALA A 114 -39.04 12.63 38.90
C ALA A 114 -38.43 13.95 38.43
N ARG A 115 -37.87 13.97 37.21
CA ARG A 115 -37.38 15.22 36.59
C ARG A 115 -38.52 16.20 36.31
N PHE A 116 -39.65 15.71 35.80
CA PHE A 116 -40.85 16.53 35.60
C PHE A 116 -41.31 17.19 36.91
N PHE A 117 -41.37 16.42 38.00
CA PHE A 117 -41.75 16.90 39.33
C PHE A 117 -40.82 18.01 39.84
N ALA A 118 -39.51 17.78 39.79
CA ALA A 118 -38.51 18.74 40.28
C ALA A 118 -38.53 20.07 39.50
N GLU A 119 -38.83 20.04 38.20
CA GLU A 119 -38.84 21.25 37.36
C GLU A 119 -40.19 22.00 37.38
N ARG A 120 -41.32 21.33 37.64
CA ARG A 120 -42.67 21.89 37.39
C ARG A 120 -43.65 21.77 38.55
N CYS A 121 -43.41 20.88 39.51
CA CYS A 121 -44.36 20.60 40.59
C CYS A 121 -43.84 21.02 41.96
N TYR A 122 -42.53 21.12 42.16
CA TYR A 122 -41.94 21.59 43.42
C TYR A 122 -41.18 22.90 43.23
N LEU A 123 -41.51 23.91 44.04
CA LEU A 123 -40.78 25.17 44.16
C LEU A 123 -40.11 25.25 45.52
N PRO A 124 -38.78 24.96 45.62
CA PRO A 124 -38.03 25.11 46.85
C PRO A 124 -37.80 26.58 47.22
N GLN A 125 -37.76 26.87 48.53
CA GLN A 125 -37.52 28.21 49.07
C GLN A 125 -36.19 28.79 48.55
N ALA A 126 -35.14 27.96 48.48
CA ALA A 126 -33.80 28.37 48.04
C ALA A 126 -33.72 28.75 46.56
N THR A 127 -34.68 28.32 45.73
CA THR A 127 -34.62 28.49 44.28
C THR A 127 -35.39 29.72 43.80
N LEU A 128 -36.44 30.16 44.50
CA LEU A 128 -37.35 31.23 44.07
C LEU A 128 -36.61 32.52 43.64
N GLY A 129 -35.78 33.09 44.52
CA GLY A 129 -35.09 34.37 44.27
C GLY A 129 -34.02 34.31 43.16
N ARG A 130 -33.54 33.11 42.79
CA ARG A 130 -32.53 32.89 41.74
C ARG A 130 -33.10 32.19 40.51
N LEU A 131 -34.39 31.87 40.49
CA LEU A 131 -35.00 31.00 39.48
C LEU A 131 -34.84 31.59 38.07
N LEU A 132 -35.04 32.90 37.91
CA LEU A 132 -34.85 33.58 36.62
C LEU A 132 -33.38 33.59 36.18
N GLU A 133 -32.44 33.70 37.12
CA GLU A 133 -31.00 33.60 36.83
C GLU A 133 -30.60 32.18 36.42
N VAL A 134 -31.08 31.17 37.16
CA VAL A 134 -30.83 29.75 36.88
C VAL A 134 -31.35 29.36 35.50
N TYR A 135 -32.53 29.87 35.11
CA TYR A 135 -33.09 29.61 33.79
C TYR A 135 -32.32 30.31 32.65
N ASN A 136 -31.73 31.49 32.92
CA ASN A 136 -31.00 32.27 31.92
C ASN A 136 -29.50 31.93 31.85
N ALA A 137 -28.92 31.28 32.87
CA ALA A 137 -27.51 30.96 32.94
C ALA A 137 -27.08 29.98 31.84
N LYS A 138 -26.03 30.33 31.08
CA LYS A 138 -25.36 29.42 30.12
C LYS A 138 -24.27 28.64 30.84
N ASN A 139 -24.62 27.54 31.50
CA ASN A 139 -23.62 26.62 32.05
C ASN A 139 -23.05 25.75 30.92
N THR A 140 -21.72 25.75 30.72
CA THR A 140 -20.81 24.82 29.96
C THR A 140 -21.26 24.13 28.66
N GLY A 141 -22.49 24.32 28.19
CA GLY A 141 -23.11 23.70 27.03
C GLY A 141 -23.72 24.74 26.08
N PRO A 142 -24.23 24.30 24.91
CA PRO A 142 -24.60 25.19 23.81
C PRO A 142 -25.93 25.94 23.98
N ALA A 143 -26.72 25.67 25.03
CA ALA A 143 -28.05 26.27 25.25
C ALA A 143 -28.35 26.47 26.75
N SER A 144 -29.15 27.49 27.09
CA SER A 144 -29.61 27.70 28.48
C SER A 144 -30.56 26.58 28.94
N PRO A 145 -30.67 26.30 30.26
CA PRO A 145 -31.63 25.34 30.80
C PRO A 145 -33.07 25.62 30.35
N LEU A 146 -33.45 26.90 30.28
CA LEU A 146 -34.73 27.35 29.74
C LEU A 146 -34.90 26.98 28.26
N THR A 147 -33.87 27.12 27.45
CA THR A 147 -33.91 26.79 26.02
C THR A 147 -34.07 25.27 25.82
N LEU A 148 -33.35 24.47 26.59
CA LEU A 148 -33.50 23.01 26.57
C LEU A 148 -34.90 22.58 27.02
N PHE A 149 -35.39 23.20 28.09
CA PHE A 149 -36.73 22.99 28.62
C PHE A 149 -37.81 23.29 27.58
N VAL A 150 -37.68 24.42 26.87
CA VAL A 150 -38.60 24.80 25.80
C VAL A 150 -38.59 23.77 24.68
N LYS A 151 -37.40 23.33 24.24
CA LYS A 151 -37.27 22.37 23.14
C LYS A 151 -37.94 21.05 23.49
N GLU A 152 -37.76 20.58 24.73
CA GLU A 152 -38.41 19.38 25.25
C GLU A 152 -39.94 19.57 25.34
N LEU A 153 -40.40 20.71 25.84
CA LEU A 153 -41.83 21.04 25.92
C LEU A 153 -42.51 21.01 24.55
N LEU A 154 -41.84 21.57 23.55
CA LEU A 154 -42.35 21.70 22.19
C LEU A 154 -42.11 20.46 21.32
N GLY A 155 -41.37 19.46 21.83
CA GLY A 155 -41.00 18.27 21.09
C GLY A 155 -40.17 18.57 19.83
N LEU A 156 -39.28 19.57 19.91
CA LEU A 156 -38.50 20.03 18.74
C LEU A 156 -37.29 19.16 18.46
N ASP A 157 -36.81 18.38 19.43
CA ASP A 157 -35.57 17.60 19.29
C ASP A 157 -35.57 16.64 18.08
N PRO A 158 -36.65 15.88 17.78
CA PRO A 158 -36.70 15.06 16.58
C PRO A 158 -36.68 15.87 15.28
N LEU A 159 -37.29 17.06 15.28
CA LEU A 159 -37.32 17.95 14.11
C LEU A 159 -35.94 18.59 13.89
N ASP A 160 -35.29 19.06 14.95
CA ASP A 160 -33.93 19.59 14.91
C ASP A 160 -32.94 18.52 14.45
N ALA A 161 -33.03 17.29 14.97
CA ALA A 161 -32.19 16.17 14.53
C ALA A 161 -32.38 15.84 13.04
N LEU A 162 -33.62 15.91 12.53
CA LEU A 162 -33.93 15.66 11.12
C LEU A 162 -33.39 16.78 10.21
N ILE A 163 -33.52 18.05 10.63
CA ILE A 163 -33.01 19.21 9.88
C ILE A 163 -31.48 19.19 9.84
N ASP A 164 -30.85 19.03 11.01
CA ASP A 164 -29.38 19.03 11.13
C ASP A 164 -28.77 17.83 10.38
N GLY A 165 -29.41 16.65 10.47
CA GLY A 165 -28.95 15.44 9.77
C GLY A 165 -29.06 15.53 8.25
N LEU A 166 -30.06 16.26 7.72
CA LEU A 166 -30.30 16.41 6.29
C LEU A 166 -29.65 17.67 5.67
N ASP A 167 -29.00 18.52 6.47
CA ASP A 167 -28.32 19.74 6.00
C ASP A 167 -27.25 19.46 4.92
N HIS A 168 -26.61 18.29 4.98
CA HIS A 168 -25.65 17.86 3.96
C HIS A 168 -26.28 17.67 2.58
N ALA A 169 -27.59 17.36 2.48
CA ALA A 169 -28.28 17.20 1.21
C ALA A 169 -28.36 18.51 0.41
N PHE A 170 -28.23 19.68 1.03
CA PHE A 170 -28.29 20.97 0.33
C PHE A 170 -27.06 21.23 -0.54
N ASN A 171 -25.88 20.72 -0.16
CA ASN A 171 -24.62 21.00 -0.86
C ASN A 171 -23.90 19.70 -1.29
N VAL A 172 -23.71 19.51 -2.60
CA VAL A 172 -23.02 18.33 -3.17
C VAL A 172 -21.62 18.15 -2.60
N THR A 173 -20.91 19.25 -2.31
CA THR A 173 -19.56 19.20 -1.71
C THR A 173 -19.58 18.58 -0.32
N ARG A 174 -20.66 18.76 0.45
CA ARG A 174 -20.82 18.11 1.75
C ARG A 174 -21.13 16.62 1.60
N VAL A 175 -21.95 16.25 0.61
CA VAL A 175 -22.21 14.84 0.26
C VAL A 175 -20.91 14.12 -0.13
N ARG A 176 -20.05 14.76 -0.94
CA ARG A 176 -18.72 14.24 -1.30
C ARG A 176 -17.82 13.98 -0.09
N LYS A 177 -17.94 14.77 0.98
CA LYS A 177 -17.18 14.56 2.22
C LYS A 177 -17.74 13.42 3.07
N LEU A 178 -19.06 13.26 3.08
CA LEU A 178 -19.75 12.23 3.86
C LEU A 178 -19.58 10.84 3.22
N VAL A 179 -19.61 10.78 1.89
CA VAL A 179 -19.52 9.54 1.11
C VAL A 179 -18.42 9.70 0.05
N PRO A 180 -17.16 9.36 0.39
CA PRO A 180 -16.03 9.43 -0.54
C PRO A 180 -16.23 8.64 -1.84
N ASP A 181 -16.97 7.53 -1.76
CA ASP A 181 -17.30 6.67 -2.90
C ASP A 181 -18.06 7.41 -4.00
N PHE A 182 -18.81 8.47 -3.67
CA PHE A 182 -19.48 9.31 -4.65
C PHE A 182 -18.49 9.99 -5.60
N VAL A 183 -17.35 10.48 -5.07
CA VAL A 183 -16.29 11.08 -5.89
C VAL A 183 -15.61 10.01 -6.74
N SER A 184 -15.44 8.80 -6.21
CA SER A 184 -14.89 7.68 -6.99
C SER A 184 -15.80 7.34 -8.16
N LEU A 185 -17.12 7.26 -7.94
CA LEU A 185 -18.11 6.99 -8.99
C LEU A 185 -18.12 8.08 -10.08
N GLU A 186 -18.08 9.36 -9.70
CA GLU A 186 -17.97 10.48 -10.66
C GLU A 186 -16.71 10.32 -11.54
N LYS A 187 -15.54 10.03 -10.93
CA LYS A 187 -14.28 9.82 -11.65
C LYS A 187 -14.32 8.58 -12.56
N THR A 188 -14.89 7.47 -12.06
CA THR A 188 -15.02 6.23 -12.85
C THR A 188 -15.90 6.46 -14.07
N LYS A 189 -17.02 7.18 -13.93
CA LYS A 189 -17.87 7.55 -15.06
C LYS A 189 -17.06 8.33 -16.11
N THR A 190 -16.38 9.40 -15.73
CA THR A 190 -15.58 10.23 -16.67
C THR A 190 -14.49 9.40 -17.35
N SER A 191 -13.80 8.53 -16.60
CA SER A 191 -12.77 7.65 -17.16
C SER A 191 -13.33 6.67 -18.20
N LEU A 192 -14.52 6.10 -17.96
CA LEU A 192 -15.16 5.18 -18.91
C LEU A 192 -15.69 5.92 -20.15
N GLU A 193 -16.18 7.16 -20.01
CA GLU A 193 -16.58 8.00 -21.14
C GLU A 193 -15.39 8.33 -22.05
N GLU A 194 -14.24 8.68 -21.46
CA GLU A 194 -12.99 8.89 -22.21
C GLU A 194 -12.51 7.60 -22.90
N GLU A 195 -12.58 6.45 -22.22
CA GLU A 195 -12.23 5.16 -22.79
C GLU A 195 -13.13 4.81 -23.98
N SER A 196 -14.46 4.96 -23.83
CA SER A 196 -15.43 4.76 -24.91
C SER A 196 -15.12 5.66 -26.11
N GLY A 197 -14.77 6.93 -25.88
CA GLY A 197 -14.38 7.85 -26.94
C GLY A 197 -13.11 7.42 -27.69
N ARG A 198 -12.10 6.91 -26.98
CA ARG A 198 -10.88 6.36 -27.61
C ARG A 198 -11.17 5.10 -28.41
N THR A 199 -11.99 4.19 -27.88
CA THR A 199 -12.40 2.97 -28.60
C THR A 199 -13.18 3.32 -29.88
N ASP A 200 -14.04 4.34 -29.83
CA ASP A 200 -14.76 4.82 -31.01
C ASP A 200 -13.82 5.30 -32.12
N LEU A 201 -12.82 6.11 -31.78
CA LEU A 201 -11.78 6.55 -32.73
C LEU A 201 -11.00 5.37 -33.31
N ALA A 202 -10.64 4.39 -32.47
CA ALA A 202 -9.93 3.18 -32.91
C ALA A 202 -10.78 2.32 -33.87
N ILE A 203 -12.10 2.22 -33.64
CA ILE A 203 -13.01 1.52 -34.54
C ILE A 203 -13.06 2.22 -35.90
N VAL A 204 -13.17 3.55 -35.92
CA VAL A 204 -13.20 4.34 -37.16
C VAL A 204 -11.91 4.13 -37.97
N GLU A 205 -10.75 4.24 -37.32
CA GLU A 205 -9.46 4.06 -37.99
C GLU A 205 -9.26 2.62 -38.49
N ALA A 206 -9.55 1.62 -37.65
CA ALA A 206 -9.47 0.22 -38.07
C ALA A 206 -10.42 -0.08 -39.24
N THR A 207 -11.63 0.49 -39.24
CA THR A 207 -12.58 0.34 -40.35
C THR A 207 -12.06 0.95 -41.64
N LYS A 208 -11.40 2.12 -41.56
CA LYS A 208 -10.77 2.78 -42.70
C LYS A 208 -9.65 1.92 -43.31
N ILE A 209 -8.69 1.48 -42.50
CA ILE A 209 -7.58 0.60 -42.92
C ILE A 209 -8.12 -0.66 -43.59
N ALA A 210 -9.14 -1.27 -42.99
CA ALA A 210 -9.69 -2.51 -43.48
C ALA A 210 -10.46 -2.33 -44.81
N ASN A 211 -11.03 -1.15 -45.06
CA ASN A 211 -11.63 -0.80 -46.35
C ASN A 211 -10.58 -0.49 -47.43
N GLU A 212 -9.50 0.20 -47.10
CA GLU A 212 -8.36 0.38 -48.02
C GLU A 212 -7.77 -0.97 -48.44
N ARG A 213 -7.66 -1.90 -47.48
CA ARG A 213 -7.18 -3.26 -47.73
C ARG A 213 -8.11 -4.10 -48.61
N LEU A 214 -9.42 -3.86 -48.54
CA LEU A 214 -10.38 -4.50 -49.45
C LEU A 214 -10.12 -4.10 -50.92
N ILE A 215 -9.72 -2.85 -51.16
CA ILE A 215 -9.37 -2.36 -52.50
C ILE A 215 -8.12 -3.11 -53.00
N SER A 216 -7.06 -3.15 -52.19
CA SER A 216 -5.81 -3.85 -52.55
C SER A 216 -6.00 -5.36 -52.75
N LEU A 217 -6.86 -6.00 -51.97
CA LEU A 217 -7.24 -7.41 -52.14
C LEU A 217 -7.91 -7.64 -53.50
N ASN A 218 -8.88 -6.80 -53.87
CA ASN A 218 -9.58 -6.92 -55.14
C ASN A 218 -8.65 -6.71 -56.34
N GLU A 219 -7.70 -5.76 -56.26
CA GLU A 219 -6.65 -5.59 -57.28
C GLU A 219 -5.76 -6.84 -57.41
N ALA A 220 -5.32 -7.41 -56.28
CA ALA A 220 -4.49 -8.62 -56.27
C ALA A 220 -5.23 -9.83 -56.84
N LEU A 221 -6.52 -10.00 -56.52
CA LEU A 221 -7.35 -11.07 -57.06
C LEU A 221 -7.57 -10.93 -58.56
N GLN A 222 -7.85 -9.73 -59.06
CA GLN A 222 -7.97 -9.48 -60.51
C GLN A 222 -6.70 -9.90 -61.26
N SER A 223 -5.52 -9.59 -60.73
CA SER A 223 -4.24 -9.99 -61.34
C SER A 223 -3.95 -11.50 -61.28
N SER A 224 -4.63 -12.24 -60.41
CA SER A 224 -4.41 -13.68 -60.19
C SER A 224 -5.28 -14.55 -61.10
N PHE A 225 -6.48 -14.09 -61.49
CA PHE A 225 -7.48 -14.88 -62.22
C PHE A 225 -7.46 -14.73 -63.76
N ILE A 226 -6.58 -13.90 -64.33
CA ILE A 226 -6.51 -13.65 -65.80
C ILE A 226 -6.15 -14.91 -66.63
N THR A 227 -5.80 -16.05 -66.01
CA THR A 227 -5.31 -17.25 -66.72
C THR A 227 -6.07 -18.55 -66.44
N LEU A 228 -7.16 -18.52 -65.64
CA LEU A 228 -7.90 -19.73 -65.22
C LEU A 228 -9.22 -19.99 -65.98
N ASP A 229 -9.55 -19.25 -67.03
CA ASP A 229 -10.87 -19.30 -67.73
C ASP A 229 -12.09 -19.07 -66.81
N GLU A 230 -11.88 -18.63 -65.56
CA GLU A 230 -12.93 -18.31 -64.59
C GLU A 230 -13.10 -16.79 -64.41
N ALA A 231 -14.34 -16.35 -64.23
CA ALA A 231 -14.68 -14.93 -64.08
C ALA A 231 -13.98 -14.29 -62.87
N PRO A 232 -13.56 -13.01 -62.95
CA PRO A 232 -12.88 -12.33 -61.85
C PRO A 232 -13.78 -12.27 -60.61
N THR A 233 -13.33 -12.90 -59.52
CA THR A 233 -14.06 -12.90 -58.24
C THR A 233 -13.82 -11.57 -57.53
N ILE A 234 -14.86 -10.74 -57.40
CA ILE A 234 -14.80 -9.47 -56.65
C ILE A 234 -15.28 -9.71 -55.22
N VAL A 235 -14.42 -9.40 -54.25
CA VAL A 235 -14.76 -9.49 -52.82
C VAL A 235 -15.61 -8.29 -52.43
N THR A 236 -16.84 -8.59 -52.01
CA THR A 236 -17.78 -7.65 -51.38
C THR A 236 -17.96 -7.97 -49.89
N ALA A 237 -18.68 -7.13 -49.16
CA ALA A 237 -18.94 -7.33 -47.73
C ALA A 237 -19.71 -8.63 -47.39
N ALA A 238 -20.38 -9.26 -48.36
CA ALA A 238 -21.14 -10.49 -48.18
C ALA A 238 -20.34 -11.77 -48.52
N THR A 239 -19.08 -11.62 -48.93
CA THR A 239 -18.25 -12.75 -49.38
C THR A 239 -17.73 -13.54 -48.19
N ASP A 240 -17.82 -14.87 -48.24
CA ASP A 240 -17.20 -15.73 -47.24
C ASP A 240 -15.67 -15.78 -47.48
N LEU A 241 -14.95 -15.03 -46.66
CA LEU A 241 -13.49 -14.91 -46.75
C LEU A 241 -12.76 -16.22 -46.39
N VAL A 242 -13.37 -17.07 -45.57
CA VAL A 242 -12.77 -18.37 -45.17
C VAL A 242 -12.87 -19.35 -46.33
N GLN A 243 -14.03 -19.39 -47.00
CA GLN A 243 -14.20 -20.18 -48.21
C GLN A 243 -13.27 -19.72 -49.33
N LEU A 244 -13.16 -18.40 -49.55
CA LEU A 244 -12.25 -17.84 -50.56
C LEU A 244 -10.78 -18.19 -50.27
N LYS A 245 -10.36 -18.17 -49.00
CA LYS A 245 -9.02 -18.60 -48.58
C LYS A 245 -8.77 -20.06 -48.93
N SER A 246 -9.74 -20.94 -48.64
CA SER A 246 -9.61 -22.36 -48.94
C SER A 246 -9.47 -22.63 -50.45
N GLN A 247 -10.16 -21.84 -51.29
CA GLN A 247 -10.04 -21.92 -52.74
C GLN A 247 -8.64 -21.48 -53.21
N LEU A 248 -8.13 -20.36 -52.69
CA LEU A 248 -6.78 -19.86 -52.95
C LEU A 248 -5.68 -20.86 -52.57
N ASP A 249 -5.83 -21.53 -51.42
CA ASP A 249 -4.86 -22.50 -50.90
C ASP A 249 -4.96 -23.87 -51.61
N SER A 250 -6.12 -24.21 -52.18
CA SER A 250 -6.35 -25.51 -52.83
C SER A 250 -5.65 -25.68 -54.19
N VAL A 251 -5.17 -24.59 -54.80
CA VAL A 251 -4.48 -24.60 -56.09
C VAL A 251 -3.03 -25.09 -55.91
N ARG A 252 -2.86 -26.37 -55.54
CA ARG A 252 -1.54 -27.04 -55.42
C ARG A 252 -0.84 -27.26 -56.76
N ASP A 253 -1.53 -27.01 -57.87
CA ASP A 253 -1.03 -27.26 -59.21
C ASP A 253 0.05 -26.23 -59.63
N THR A 254 -0.08 -24.97 -59.21
CA THR A 254 0.88 -23.91 -59.59
C THR A 254 2.28 -24.14 -59.01
N ASP A 255 2.39 -24.53 -57.74
CA ASP A 255 3.69 -24.77 -57.08
C ASP A 255 4.37 -26.05 -57.61
N ARG A 256 3.58 -27.08 -57.91
CA ARG A 256 4.08 -28.31 -58.55
C ARG A 256 4.61 -28.01 -59.96
N ARG A 257 3.83 -27.31 -60.79
CA ARG A 257 4.25 -26.89 -62.13
C ARG A 257 5.51 -26.02 -62.10
N LEU A 258 5.63 -25.09 -61.14
CA LEU A 258 6.84 -24.27 -60.99
C LEU A 258 8.07 -25.12 -60.61
N THR A 259 7.89 -26.11 -59.72
CA THR A 259 8.95 -27.03 -59.30
C THR A 259 9.42 -27.90 -60.47
N ASP A 260 8.49 -28.46 -61.24
CA ASP A 260 8.79 -29.29 -62.40
C ASP A 260 9.49 -28.49 -63.52
N LEU A 261 9.01 -27.27 -63.82
CA LEU A 261 9.64 -26.38 -64.79
C LEU A 261 11.04 -25.92 -64.33
N SER A 262 11.23 -25.65 -63.04
CA SER A 262 12.53 -25.27 -62.46
C SER A 262 13.54 -26.42 -62.49
N ARG A 263 13.08 -27.66 -62.24
CA ARG A 263 13.90 -28.87 -62.39
C ARG A 263 14.36 -29.02 -63.85
N THR A 264 13.42 -28.98 -64.79
CA THR A 264 13.68 -29.10 -66.22
C THR A 264 14.64 -28.01 -66.72
N ARG A 265 14.48 -26.76 -66.26
CA ARG A 265 15.41 -25.65 -66.54
C ARG A 265 16.81 -25.90 -65.99
N SER A 266 16.93 -26.48 -64.80
CA SER A 266 18.23 -26.79 -64.18
C SER A 266 18.94 -27.93 -64.90
N GLU A 267 18.21 -28.97 -65.30
CA GLU A 267 18.71 -30.08 -66.12
C GLU A 267 19.21 -29.59 -67.48
N LEU A 268 18.44 -28.72 -68.15
CA LEU A 268 18.83 -28.11 -69.42
C LEU A 268 20.11 -27.26 -69.29
N ARG A 269 20.23 -26.42 -68.26
CA ARG A 269 21.44 -25.62 -68.02
C ARG A 269 22.65 -26.49 -67.71
N ALA A 270 22.48 -27.56 -66.93
CA ALA A 270 23.55 -28.51 -66.64
C ALA A 270 24.03 -29.23 -67.91
N LEU A 271 23.12 -29.59 -68.81
CA LEU A 271 23.45 -30.18 -70.12
C LEU A 271 24.18 -29.18 -71.03
N GLN A 272 23.73 -27.92 -71.08
CA GLN A 272 24.41 -26.86 -71.83
C GLN A 272 25.85 -26.63 -71.37
N GLU A 273 26.09 -26.56 -70.06
CA GLU A 273 27.44 -26.39 -69.49
C GLU A 273 28.34 -27.61 -69.78
N ARG A 274 27.80 -28.83 -69.62
CA ARG A 274 28.54 -30.06 -69.95
C ARG A 274 28.91 -30.13 -71.43
N TRP A 275 28.01 -29.71 -72.32
CA TRP A 275 28.25 -29.66 -73.76
C TRP A 275 29.35 -28.65 -74.12
N LYS A 276 29.26 -27.41 -73.61
CA LYS A 276 30.26 -26.35 -73.83
C LYS A 276 31.65 -26.75 -73.33
N ALA A 277 31.73 -27.43 -72.18
CA ALA A 277 32.99 -27.87 -71.59
C ALA A 277 33.73 -28.95 -72.43
N LEU A 278 33.02 -29.71 -73.26
CA LEU A 278 33.57 -30.83 -74.04
C LEU A 278 33.84 -30.49 -75.52
N ALA A 279 33.13 -29.50 -76.08
CA ALA A 279 33.23 -29.12 -77.49
C ALA A 279 34.49 -28.30 -77.85
N THR A 280 35.19 -27.72 -76.87
CA THR A 280 36.24 -26.71 -77.08
C THR A 280 37.68 -27.22 -77.23
N ALA A 281 37.93 -28.54 -77.31
CA ALA A 281 39.30 -29.10 -77.36
C ALA A 281 39.67 -29.79 -78.70
N PRO A 282 40.93 -29.68 -79.20
CA PRO A 282 41.36 -30.18 -80.51
C PRO A 282 41.28 -31.72 -80.67
N SER A 283 41.33 -32.17 -81.93
CA SER A 283 40.90 -33.48 -82.45
C SER A 283 41.89 -34.65 -82.22
N GLY A 284 41.43 -35.89 -82.50
CA GLY A 284 42.07 -37.17 -82.18
C GLY A 284 43.48 -37.47 -82.75
N GLN A 285 44.09 -36.58 -83.56
CA GLN A 285 45.50 -36.71 -83.95
C GLN A 285 46.47 -36.54 -82.77
N ASP A 286 46.00 -35.97 -81.66
CA ASP A 286 46.76 -35.73 -80.44
C ASP A 286 46.99 -37.01 -79.59
N GLN A 287 46.18 -38.06 -79.79
CA GLN A 287 46.20 -39.26 -78.92
C GLN A 287 47.40 -40.18 -79.17
N ALA A 288 47.71 -40.49 -80.44
CA ALA A 288 48.84 -41.35 -80.78
C ALA A 288 50.20 -40.72 -80.41
N THR A 289 50.28 -39.40 -80.48
CA THR A 289 51.47 -38.61 -80.10
C THR A 289 51.70 -38.66 -78.60
N LYS A 290 50.63 -38.60 -77.80
CA LYS A 290 50.67 -38.74 -76.33
C LYS A 290 51.06 -40.16 -75.88
N GLU A 291 50.57 -41.19 -76.58
CA GLU A 291 50.93 -42.59 -76.29
C GLU A 291 52.42 -42.88 -76.55
N LYS A 292 53.00 -42.25 -77.57
CA LYS A 292 54.44 -42.38 -77.87
C LYS A 292 55.34 -41.70 -76.83
N ASP A 293 54.94 -40.55 -76.29
CA ASP A 293 55.73 -39.81 -75.28
C ASP A 293 55.71 -40.52 -73.90
N ASP A 294 54.62 -41.19 -73.52
CA ASP A 294 54.55 -42.01 -72.29
C ASP A 294 55.57 -43.17 -72.30
N LEU A 295 55.70 -43.81 -73.47
CA LEU A 295 56.62 -44.94 -73.68
C LEU A 295 58.09 -44.49 -73.53
N LEU A 296 58.46 -43.36 -74.14
CA LEU A 296 59.82 -42.80 -74.05
C LEU A 296 60.16 -42.29 -72.64
N ALA A 297 59.20 -41.66 -71.94
CA ALA A 297 59.42 -41.15 -70.59
C ALA A 297 59.59 -42.28 -69.56
N THR A 298 58.89 -43.40 -69.74
CA THR A 298 58.99 -44.58 -68.87
C THR A 298 60.36 -45.27 -68.99
N GLU A 299 60.90 -45.38 -70.21
CA GLU A 299 62.21 -46.00 -70.46
C GLU A 299 63.38 -45.18 -69.86
N ALA A 300 63.30 -43.85 -69.95
CA ALA A 300 64.29 -42.95 -69.36
C ALA A 300 64.35 -43.03 -67.82
N LEU A 301 63.19 -43.17 -67.16
CA LEU A 301 63.12 -43.32 -65.70
C LEU A 301 63.75 -44.64 -65.22
N ALA A 302 63.49 -45.75 -65.92
CA ALA A 302 64.03 -47.07 -65.58
C ALA A 302 65.56 -47.10 -65.65
N THR A 303 66.15 -46.40 -66.63
CA THR A 303 67.61 -46.33 -66.80
C THR A 303 68.30 -45.57 -65.65
N TRP A 304 67.70 -44.49 -65.15
CA TRP A 304 68.24 -43.70 -64.04
C TRP A 304 68.19 -44.46 -62.70
N GLN A 305 67.11 -45.21 -62.44
CA GLN A 305 66.94 -45.99 -61.21
C GLN A 305 68.04 -47.05 -61.01
N ALA A 306 68.57 -47.61 -62.09
CA ALA A 306 69.66 -48.59 -62.05
C ALA A 306 71.04 -47.99 -61.70
N GLY A 307 71.22 -46.68 -61.83
CA GLY A 307 72.50 -45.97 -61.61
C GLY A 307 72.51 -45.13 -60.33
N GLN A 308 72.51 -43.81 -60.47
CA GLN A 308 72.62 -42.87 -59.36
C GLN A 308 71.44 -42.93 -58.36
N GLY A 309 70.28 -43.43 -58.79
CA GLY A 309 69.12 -43.61 -57.93
C GLY A 309 69.31 -44.64 -56.81
N ARG A 310 70.18 -45.64 -57.02
CA ARG A 310 70.49 -46.66 -56.01
C ARG A 310 71.22 -46.07 -54.80
N THR A 311 72.24 -45.24 -55.04
CA THR A 311 73.03 -44.59 -53.99
C THR A 311 72.17 -43.66 -53.12
N LEU A 312 71.23 -42.95 -53.75
CA LEU A 312 70.26 -42.11 -53.05
C LEU A 312 69.30 -42.94 -52.19
N GLY A 313 68.81 -44.07 -52.73
CA GLY A 313 67.97 -45.02 -51.98
C GLY A 313 68.67 -45.62 -50.77
N GLU A 314 69.94 -46.00 -50.88
CA GLU A 314 70.73 -46.55 -49.77
C GLU A 314 70.95 -45.52 -48.63
N ALA A 315 71.23 -44.25 -48.97
CA ALA A 315 71.38 -43.18 -47.97
C ALA A 315 70.07 -42.86 -47.24
N ILE A 316 68.94 -42.83 -47.96
CA ILE A 316 67.61 -42.64 -47.35
C ILE A 316 67.25 -43.84 -46.47
N GLN A 317 67.57 -45.06 -46.89
CA GLN A 317 67.30 -46.26 -46.10
C GLN A 317 68.11 -46.29 -44.80
N LEU A 318 69.37 -45.83 -44.81
CA LEU A 318 70.15 -45.67 -43.58
C LEU A 318 69.50 -44.66 -42.64
N ALA A 319 69.01 -43.52 -43.14
CA ALA A 319 68.24 -42.56 -42.34
C ALA A 319 66.94 -43.18 -41.78
N ARG A 320 66.26 -44.06 -42.54
CA ARG A 320 65.04 -44.76 -42.09
C ARG A 320 65.26 -45.72 -40.93
N THR A 321 66.47 -46.27 -40.76
CA THR A 321 66.79 -47.08 -39.56
C THR A 321 66.74 -46.26 -38.26
N HIS A 322 66.80 -44.94 -38.38
CA HIS A 322 66.78 -44.00 -37.26
C HIS A 322 65.51 -43.16 -37.20
N PHE A 323 64.86 -42.95 -38.34
CA PHE A 323 63.62 -42.22 -38.49
C PHE A 323 62.65 -43.08 -39.32
N SER A 324 61.88 -43.94 -38.66
CA SER A 324 60.96 -44.89 -39.31
C SER A 324 59.93 -44.22 -40.22
N ASP A 325 59.57 -42.98 -39.89
CA ASP A 325 58.46 -42.24 -40.49
C ASP A 325 58.89 -41.41 -41.72
N LEU A 326 60.12 -41.56 -42.19
CA LEU A 326 60.56 -40.90 -43.43
C LEU A 326 59.78 -41.48 -44.63
N PRO A 327 59.35 -40.61 -45.58
CA PRO A 327 58.63 -41.05 -46.77
C PRO A 327 59.42 -42.08 -47.58
N SER A 328 58.69 -42.90 -48.34
CA SER A 328 59.31 -43.88 -49.23
C SER A 328 60.06 -43.16 -50.35
N PHE A 329 61.26 -43.65 -50.66
CA PHE A 329 62.04 -43.16 -51.80
C PHE A 329 61.27 -43.24 -53.11
N GLU A 330 60.40 -44.24 -53.29
CA GLU A 330 59.65 -44.46 -54.53
C GLU A 330 58.57 -43.41 -54.78
N ASP A 331 57.99 -42.85 -53.72
CA ASP A 331 56.85 -41.92 -53.82
C ASP A 331 57.33 -40.46 -53.96
N ALA A 332 58.37 -40.08 -53.21
CA ALA A 332 58.88 -38.70 -53.21
C ALA A 332 60.39 -38.65 -52.92
N PRO A 333 61.26 -38.91 -53.91
CA PRO A 333 62.71 -39.04 -53.73
C PRO A 333 63.38 -37.79 -53.13
N GLU A 334 63.03 -36.61 -53.64
CA GLU A 334 63.60 -35.34 -53.17
C GLU A 334 63.04 -34.92 -51.82
N GLU A 335 61.74 -35.14 -51.60
CA GLU A 335 61.11 -34.87 -50.31
C GLU A 335 61.73 -35.78 -49.24
N SER A 336 61.87 -37.07 -49.52
CA SER A 336 62.51 -38.05 -48.64
C SER A 336 63.95 -37.69 -48.31
N ARG A 337 64.76 -37.29 -49.30
CA ARG A 337 66.13 -36.81 -49.08
C ARG A 337 66.17 -35.52 -48.25
N SER A 338 65.33 -34.55 -48.60
CA SER A 338 65.26 -33.25 -47.92
C SER A 338 64.85 -33.40 -46.46
N GLU A 339 63.86 -34.26 -46.20
CA GLU A 339 63.32 -34.52 -44.88
C GLU A 339 64.31 -35.37 -44.06
N ALA A 340 64.94 -36.37 -44.67
CA ALA A 340 66.01 -37.14 -44.03
C ALA A 340 67.18 -36.24 -43.61
N GLN A 341 67.62 -35.33 -44.49
CA GLN A 341 68.69 -34.38 -44.17
C GLN A 341 68.26 -33.42 -43.05
N ARG A 342 67.05 -32.87 -43.14
CA ARG A 342 66.50 -31.96 -42.13
C ARG A 342 66.37 -32.63 -40.76
N ARG A 343 65.89 -33.87 -40.72
CA ARG A 343 65.74 -34.67 -39.49
C ARG A 343 67.08 -35.02 -38.88
N ALA A 344 68.04 -35.47 -39.70
CA ALA A 344 69.39 -35.74 -39.25
C ALA A 344 70.06 -34.46 -38.70
N GLN A 345 69.89 -33.31 -39.36
CA GLN A 345 70.39 -32.03 -38.88
C GLN A 345 69.74 -31.62 -37.55
N ALA A 346 68.41 -31.70 -37.46
CA ALA A 346 67.69 -31.35 -36.24
C ALA A 346 68.10 -32.25 -35.06
N GLU A 347 68.36 -33.53 -35.30
CA GLU A 347 68.82 -34.47 -34.28
C GLU A 347 70.28 -34.23 -33.88
N ALA A 348 71.15 -33.85 -34.82
CA ALA A 348 72.51 -33.40 -34.52
C ALA A 348 72.47 -32.15 -33.63
N ASP A 349 71.71 -31.11 -34.03
CA ASP A 349 71.53 -29.88 -33.27
C ASP A 349 70.89 -30.12 -31.89
N ARG A 350 70.00 -31.12 -31.79
CA ARG A 350 69.40 -31.54 -30.51
C ARG A 350 70.46 -32.15 -29.60
N CYS A 351 71.24 -33.09 -30.11
CA CYS A 351 72.32 -33.72 -29.35
C CYS A 351 73.35 -32.67 -28.89
N GLU A 352 73.75 -31.74 -29.76
CA GLU A 352 74.67 -30.66 -29.43
C GLU A 352 74.11 -29.70 -28.36
N ARG A 353 72.82 -29.33 -28.45
CA ARG A 353 72.14 -28.52 -27.42
C ARG A 353 72.08 -29.23 -26.07
N ILE A 354 71.88 -30.54 -26.05
CA ILE A 354 71.86 -31.30 -24.81
C ILE A 354 73.26 -31.36 -24.18
N ILE A 355 74.29 -31.61 -24.98
CA ILE A 355 75.69 -31.61 -24.53
C ILE A 355 76.09 -30.23 -23.98
N SER A 356 75.75 -29.14 -24.68
CA SER A 356 76.04 -27.78 -24.21
C SER A 356 75.25 -27.42 -22.94
N SER A 357 73.96 -27.80 -22.85
CA SER A 357 73.16 -27.60 -21.63
C SER A 357 73.75 -28.34 -20.44
N HIS A 358 74.23 -29.56 -20.63
CA HIS A 358 74.92 -30.33 -19.59
C HIS A 358 76.17 -29.59 -19.08
N ASN A 359 77.00 -29.08 -20.00
CA ASN A 359 78.22 -28.33 -19.65
C ASN A 359 77.90 -27.04 -18.88
N VAL A 360 76.86 -26.30 -19.28
CA VAL A 360 76.40 -25.10 -18.57
C VAL A 360 75.86 -25.45 -17.19
N ALA A 361 75.09 -26.53 -17.07
CA ALA A 361 74.56 -26.99 -15.79
C ALA A 361 75.67 -27.39 -14.81
N ILE A 362 76.77 -27.99 -15.28
CA ILE A 362 77.95 -28.25 -14.46
C ILE A 362 78.53 -26.96 -13.88
N ALA A 363 78.75 -25.94 -14.71
CA ALA A 363 79.27 -24.66 -14.26
C ALA A 363 78.33 -23.98 -13.25
N GLN A 364 77.01 -23.97 -13.52
CA GLN A 364 76.01 -23.35 -12.64
C GLN A 364 75.91 -24.03 -11.27
N VAL A 365 76.01 -25.36 -11.22
CA VAL A 365 76.00 -26.10 -9.95
C VAL A 365 77.21 -25.72 -9.09
N ALA A 366 78.39 -25.53 -9.69
CA ALA A 366 79.57 -25.08 -8.95
C ALA A 366 79.38 -23.68 -8.35
N ASP A 367 78.86 -22.73 -9.14
CA ASP A 367 78.62 -21.35 -8.70
C ASP A 367 77.54 -21.26 -7.60
N LEU A 368 76.42 -21.95 -7.79
CA LEU A 368 75.30 -21.92 -6.84
C LEU A 368 75.65 -22.58 -5.51
N ASN A 369 76.45 -23.65 -5.52
CA ASN A 369 76.97 -24.23 -4.29
C ASN A 369 77.80 -23.22 -3.49
N ALA A 370 78.66 -22.44 -4.17
CA ALA A 370 79.43 -21.38 -3.50
C ALA A 370 78.53 -20.29 -2.89
N VAL A 371 77.42 -19.94 -3.55
CA VAL A 371 76.43 -18.97 -3.02
C VAL A 371 75.69 -19.53 -1.81
N VAL A 372 75.21 -20.79 -1.89
CA VAL A 372 74.50 -21.46 -0.79
C VAL A 372 75.39 -21.54 0.45
N GLN A 373 76.66 -21.91 0.29
CA GLN A 373 77.62 -21.95 1.40
C GLN A 373 77.77 -20.56 2.04
N LYS A 374 78.05 -19.51 1.25
CA LYS A 374 78.20 -18.14 1.77
C LYS A 374 76.96 -17.62 2.50
N ALA A 375 75.77 -17.83 1.93
CA ALA A 375 74.52 -17.38 2.52
C ALA A 375 74.19 -18.14 3.82
N SER A 376 74.45 -19.46 3.86
CA SER A 376 74.28 -20.26 5.09
C SER A 376 75.18 -19.75 6.21
N THR A 377 76.48 -19.54 5.93
CA THR A 377 77.41 -19.01 6.93
C THR A 377 76.97 -17.64 7.43
N ARG A 378 76.48 -16.76 6.54
CA ARG A 378 76.00 -15.43 6.93
C ARG A 378 74.74 -15.46 7.82
N ILE A 379 73.82 -16.38 7.55
CA ILE A 379 72.62 -16.58 8.40
C ILE A 379 73.04 -17.06 9.79
N ASP A 380 74.03 -17.96 9.88
CA ASP A 380 74.54 -18.44 11.18
C ASP A 380 75.17 -17.29 11.99
N GLU A 381 75.97 -16.43 11.37
CA GLU A 381 76.51 -15.21 12.02
C GLU A 381 75.41 -14.27 12.53
N LEU A 382 74.35 -14.06 11.74
CA LEU A 382 73.22 -13.22 12.12
C LEU A 382 72.38 -13.85 13.24
N ASN A 383 72.21 -15.18 13.25
CA ASN A 383 71.52 -15.89 14.33
C ASN A 383 72.28 -15.76 15.66
N VAL A 384 73.62 -15.88 15.64
CA VAL A 384 74.46 -15.63 16.83
C VAL A 384 74.24 -14.20 17.34
N SER A 385 74.27 -13.21 16.44
CA SER A 385 74.06 -11.80 16.79
C SER A 385 72.66 -11.50 17.34
N LEU A 386 71.62 -12.17 16.83
CA LEU A 386 70.24 -12.06 17.31
C LEU A 386 70.02 -12.76 18.66
N SER A 387 70.70 -13.89 18.91
CA SER A 387 70.57 -14.64 20.18
C SER A 387 71.14 -13.91 21.40
N GLY A 388 72.05 -12.95 21.20
CA GLY A 388 72.67 -12.17 22.28
C GLY A 388 71.91 -10.91 22.72
N ALA A 389 70.79 -10.55 22.08
CA ALA A 389 70.07 -9.30 22.34
C ALA A 389 68.62 -9.57 22.80
N ALA A 390 68.25 -8.99 23.96
CA ALA A 390 67.03 -9.30 24.71
C ALA A 390 65.73 -9.01 23.94
N SER A 391 64.83 -10.01 23.87
CA SER A 391 63.64 -10.03 23.00
C SER A 391 62.55 -9.01 23.32
N ASP A 392 62.56 -8.41 24.52
CA ASP A 392 61.41 -7.66 25.02
C ASP A 392 61.68 -6.15 25.18
N ALA A 393 62.74 -5.63 24.55
CA ALA A 393 63.14 -4.22 24.69
C ALA A 393 62.04 -3.24 24.25
N LYS A 394 61.30 -3.54 23.17
CA LYS A 394 60.22 -2.67 22.67
C LYS A 394 58.96 -2.68 23.56
N SER A 395 58.59 -3.85 24.08
CA SER A 395 57.46 -3.99 25.00
C SER A 395 57.74 -3.30 26.34
N LEU A 396 58.96 -3.48 26.88
CA LEU A 396 59.40 -2.77 28.08
C LEU A 396 59.47 -1.26 27.88
N ALA A 397 60.02 -0.79 26.75
CA ALA A 397 60.09 0.64 26.44
C ALA A 397 58.69 1.28 26.38
N ASN A 398 57.72 0.63 25.73
CA ASN A 398 56.34 1.12 25.68
C ASN A 398 55.65 1.11 27.06
N SER A 399 55.89 0.08 27.87
CA SER A 399 55.32 -0.02 29.23
C SER A 399 55.90 1.05 30.17
N LEU A 400 57.21 1.31 30.08
CA LEU A 400 57.88 2.37 30.84
C LEU A 400 57.42 3.78 30.37
N ALA A 401 57.19 3.97 29.08
CA ALA A 401 56.66 5.23 28.56
C ALA A 401 55.24 5.52 29.09
N GLY A 402 54.38 4.51 29.20
CA GLY A 402 53.05 4.65 29.80
C GLY A 402 53.08 5.03 31.29
N LEU A 403 54.06 4.52 32.05
CA LEU A 403 54.24 4.87 33.46
C LEU A 403 54.78 6.29 33.67
N SER A 404 55.50 6.85 32.70
CA SER A 404 56.10 8.20 32.82
C SER A 404 55.08 9.30 33.11
N ALA A 405 53.85 9.19 32.59
CA ALA A 405 52.77 10.16 32.79
C ALA A 405 52.22 10.20 34.23
N HIS A 406 52.52 9.18 35.06
CA HIS A 406 52.03 9.06 36.43
C HIS A 406 53.11 9.30 37.49
N ILE A 407 54.30 9.76 37.08
CA ILE A 407 55.38 10.12 38.00
C ILE A 407 55.23 11.60 38.35
N GLY A 408 54.54 11.90 39.46
CA GLY A 408 54.38 13.25 40.01
C GLY A 408 55.46 13.65 41.01
N ASP A 409 56.06 12.67 41.67
CA ASP A 409 56.97 12.85 42.80
C ASP A 409 58.23 11.98 42.58
N GLU A 410 59.32 12.22 43.31
CA GLU A 410 60.56 11.42 43.23
C GLU A 410 60.42 9.99 43.82
N THR A 411 59.22 9.55 44.18
CA THR A 411 58.98 8.22 44.72
C THR A 411 58.48 7.27 43.63
N CYS A 412 59.20 6.17 43.41
CA CYS A 412 58.88 5.22 42.34
C CYS A 412 57.50 4.57 42.59
N PRO A 413 56.53 4.66 41.66
CA PRO A 413 55.17 4.15 41.89
C PRO A 413 55.06 2.62 41.91
N VAL A 414 56.10 1.90 41.45
CA VAL A 414 56.09 0.43 41.40
C VAL A 414 56.66 -0.20 42.68
N CYS A 415 57.80 0.31 43.15
CA CYS A 415 58.47 -0.23 44.34
C CYS A 415 58.48 0.72 45.55
N SER A 416 57.84 1.89 45.42
CA SER A 416 57.71 2.93 46.46
C SER A 416 59.03 3.48 47.01
N ARG A 417 60.15 3.25 46.32
CA ARG A 417 61.47 3.74 46.71
C ARG A 417 61.64 5.21 46.31
N ASN A 418 62.08 6.05 47.23
CA ASN A 418 62.34 7.46 46.97
C ASN A 418 63.70 7.64 46.27
N TYR A 419 63.68 8.15 45.03
CA TYR A 419 64.86 8.38 44.20
C TYR A 419 65.63 9.65 44.58
N ALA A 420 65.06 10.54 45.39
CA ALA A 420 65.79 11.71 45.91
C ALA A 420 66.99 11.34 46.81
N GLU A 421 67.03 10.12 47.36
CA GLU A 421 68.13 9.59 48.19
C GLU A 421 69.27 8.96 47.37
N LEU A 422 69.02 8.71 46.08
CA LEU A 422 70.01 8.19 45.13
C LEU A 422 70.52 9.41 44.35
N SER A 423 71.76 9.84 44.58
CA SER A 423 72.40 11.02 43.97
C SER A 423 72.61 10.92 42.44
N ALA A 424 71.58 10.49 41.69
CA ALA A 424 71.61 10.08 40.29
C ALA A 424 70.53 10.77 39.43
N GLY A 425 70.03 11.93 39.88
CA GLY A 425 69.03 12.76 39.17
C GLY A 425 67.58 12.38 39.47
N SER A 426 66.63 13.08 38.84
CA SER A 426 65.20 12.80 39.02
C SER A 426 64.79 11.47 38.41
N LEU A 427 63.82 10.80 39.03
CA LEU A 427 63.26 9.54 38.54
C LEU A 427 62.77 9.65 37.09
N SER A 428 62.16 10.80 36.73
CA SER A 428 61.66 11.06 35.37
C SER A 428 62.77 11.03 34.32
N ALA A 429 63.93 11.63 34.59
CA ALA A 429 65.06 11.64 33.68
C ALA A 429 65.67 10.24 33.50
N HIS A 430 65.75 9.46 34.59
CA HIS A 430 66.25 8.09 34.53
C HIS A 430 65.35 7.18 33.67
N VAL A 431 64.03 7.27 33.85
CA VAL A 431 63.06 6.50 33.06
C VAL A 431 63.14 6.90 31.58
N ALA A 432 63.24 8.19 31.26
CA ALA A 432 63.37 8.67 29.88
C ALA A 432 64.63 8.12 29.18
N ALA A 433 65.80 8.20 29.82
CA ALA A 433 67.04 7.66 29.27
C ALA A 433 66.98 6.14 29.05
N LYS A 434 66.29 5.42 29.95
CA LYS A 434 66.13 3.96 29.81
C LYS A 434 65.21 3.60 28.66
N ILE A 435 64.13 4.35 28.42
CA ILE A 435 63.24 4.19 27.26
C ILE A 435 64.02 4.38 25.95
N GLU A 436 64.85 5.44 25.85
CA GLU A 436 65.63 5.72 24.64
C GLU A 436 66.64 4.59 24.33
N SER A 437 67.37 4.12 25.36
CA SER A 437 68.31 2.99 25.21
C SER A 437 67.63 1.71 24.72
N LEU A 438 66.47 1.36 25.31
CA LEU A 438 65.70 0.17 24.92
C LEU A 438 65.08 0.31 23.53
N SER A 439 64.64 1.51 23.14
CA SER A 439 64.12 1.79 21.81
C SER A 439 65.20 1.64 20.73
N ASN A 440 66.40 2.19 20.96
CA ASN A 440 67.53 2.05 20.04
C ASN A 440 67.96 0.58 19.86
N GLN A 441 67.98 -0.20 20.94
CA GLN A 441 68.25 -1.64 20.88
C GLN A 441 67.17 -2.39 20.09
N ALA A 442 65.89 -2.03 20.26
CA ALA A 442 64.80 -2.62 19.50
C ALA A 442 64.89 -2.32 17.99
N VAL A 443 65.30 -1.11 17.60
CA VAL A 443 65.51 -0.74 16.19
C VAL A 443 66.67 -1.55 15.56
N GLN A 444 67.80 -1.68 16.27
CA GLN A 444 68.93 -2.49 15.80
C GLN A 444 68.58 -3.97 15.64
N LEU A 445 67.84 -4.53 16.62
CA LEU A 445 67.32 -5.90 16.54
C LEU A 445 66.40 -6.10 15.34
N GLN A 446 65.52 -5.14 15.06
CA GLN A 446 64.63 -5.20 13.90
C GLN A 446 65.40 -5.15 12.58
N ALA A 447 66.46 -4.34 12.48
CA ALA A 447 67.32 -4.29 11.30
C ALA A 447 68.07 -5.62 11.09
N LEU A 448 68.63 -6.22 12.15
CA LEU A 448 69.30 -7.52 12.07
C LEU A 448 68.32 -8.64 11.69
N ALA A 449 67.11 -8.63 12.24
CA ALA A 449 66.06 -9.59 11.89
C ALA A 449 65.64 -9.45 10.41
N ALA A 450 65.56 -8.23 9.89
CA ALA A 450 65.27 -7.97 8.48
C ALA A 450 66.39 -8.51 7.57
N SER A 451 67.66 -8.21 7.87
CA SER A 451 68.80 -8.77 7.10
C SER A 451 68.85 -10.29 7.16
N ARG A 452 68.51 -10.90 8.30
CA ARG A 452 68.44 -12.36 8.44
C ARG A 452 67.32 -12.95 7.59
N ALA A 453 66.16 -12.29 7.51
CA ALA A 453 65.06 -12.71 6.64
C ALA A 453 65.43 -12.60 5.15
N GLU A 454 66.14 -11.54 4.76
CA GLU A 454 66.63 -11.35 3.38
C GLU A 454 67.61 -12.45 2.98
N GLU A 455 68.63 -12.72 3.80
CA GLU A 455 69.60 -13.79 3.51
C GLU A 455 68.96 -15.18 3.54
N THR A 456 67.98 -15.44 4.42
CA THR A 456 67.22 -16.71 4.41
C THR A 456 66.46 -16.90 3.10
N THR A 457 65.87 -15.81 2.58
CA THR A 457 65.19 -15.83 1.28
C THR A 457 66.18 -16.10 0.15
N ARG A 458 67.36 -15.46 0.18
CA ARG A 458 68.44 -15.66 -0.80
C ARG A 458 68.99 -17.09 -0.78
N LEU A 459 69.14 -17.69 0.40
CA LEU A 459 69.53 -19.09 0.54
C LEU A 459 68.48 -20.01 -0.09
N GLY A 460 67.20 -19.79 0.22
CA GLY A 460 66.10 -20.60 -0.31
C GLY A 460 65.90 -20.47 -1.83
N THR A 461 66.22 -19.32 -2.44
CA THR A 461 66.23 -19.18 -3.91
C THR A 461 67.43 -19.89 -4.52
N ALA A 462 68.62 -19.74 -3.95
CA ALA A 462 69.84 -20.41 -4.42
C ALA A 462 69.74 -21.94 -4.32
N GLN A 463 69.20 -22.50 -3.23
CA GLN A 463 69.01 -23.95 -3.06
C GLN A 463 68.03 -24.54 -4.09
N ARG A 464 66.92 -23.84 -4.39
CA ARG A 464 65.99 -24.28 -5.44
C ARG A 464 66.62 -24.23 -6.83
N ALA A 465 67.38 -23.17 -7.12
CA ALA A 465 68.11 -23.06 -8.38
C ALA A 465 69.18 -24.16 -8.52
N LEU A 466 69.87 -24.51 -7.43
CA LEU A 466 70.87 -25.56 -7.40
C LEU A 466 70.25 -26.93 -7.72
N LEU A 467 69.14 -27.29 -7.09
CA LEU A 467 68.45 -28.55 -7.34
C LEU A 467 68.02 -28.68 -8.81
N SER A 468 67.53 -27.58 -9.39
CA SER A 468 67.18 -27.49 -10.81
C SER A 468 68.39 -27.66 -11.73
N ALA A 469 69.54 -27.07 -11.39
CA ALA A 469 70.76 -27.20 -12.17
C ALA A 469 71.37 -28.62 -12.08
N VAL A 470 71.32 -29.26 -10.92
CA VAL A 470 71.78 -30.66 -10.75
C VAL A 470 70.95 -31.62 -11.61
N ASN A 471 69.63 -31.45 -11.64
CA ASN A 471 68.74 -32.27 -12.48
C ASN A 471 69.00 -32.14 -13.99
N LYS A 472 69.73 -31.10 -14.44
CA LYS A 472 70.11 -30.92 -15.84
C LYS A 472 71.45 -31.58 -16.20
N GLN A 473 72.16 -32.17 -15.23
CA GLN A 473 73.37 -32.94 -15.50
C GLN A 473 73.01 -34.36 -15.96
N LEU A 474 73.66 -34.83 -17.02
CA LEU A 474 73.50 -36.17 -17.57
C LEU A 474 74.44 -37.14 -16.84
N SER A 475 74.08 -38.42 -16.84
CA SER A 475 75.00 -39.48 -16.45
C SER A 475 76.13 -39.62 -17.47
N SER A 476 77.26 -40.19 -17.06
CA SER A 476 78.40 -40.42 -17.97
C SER A 476 78.03 -41.33 -19.15
N GLU A 477 77.16 -42.33 -18.91
CA GLU A 477 76.69 -43.26 -19.94
C GLU A 477 75.78 -42.57 -20.97
N ASP A 478 74.89 -41.67 -20.51
CA ASP A 478 73.99 -40.94 -21.41
C ASP A 478 74.74 -39.91 -22.26
N LEU A 479 75.77 -39.26 -21.70
CA LEU A 479 76.61 -38.31 -22.43
C LEU A 479 77.35 -38.98 -23.60
N GLU A 480 77.88 -40.19 -23.39
CA GLU A 480 78.57 -40.95 -24.43
C GLU A 480 77.62 -41.36 -25.56
N LYS A 481 76.43 -41.88 -25.22
CA LYS A 481 75.39 -42.23 -26.19
C LYS A 481 74.98 -41.03 -27.05
N ILE A 482 74.75 -39.87 -26.43
CA ILE A 482 74.34 -38.65 -27.14
C ILE A 482 75.47 -38.13 -28.04
N THR A 483 76.73 -38.24 -27.60
CA THR A 483 77.89 -37.80 -28.39
C THR A 483 78.09 -38.68 -29.62
N GLN A 484 78.02 -40.01 -29.48
CA GLN A 484 78.10 -40.94 -30.61
C GLN A 484 76.96 -40.70 -31.62
N ARG A 485 75.75 -40.43 -31.10
CA ARG A 485 74.58 -40.12 -31.92
C ARG A 485 74.77 -38.85 -32.75
N ASN A 486 75.36 -37.82 -32.14
CA ASN A 486 75.65 -36.55 -32.82
C ASN A 486 76.57 -36.78 -34.04
N THR A 487 77.69 -37.47 -33.86
CA THR A 487 78.68 -37.72 -34.92
C THR A 487 78.07 -38.47 -36.12
N LEU A 488 77.26 -39.48 -35.87
CA LEU A 488 76.59 -40.25 -36.93
C LEU A 488 75.60 -39.38 -37.72
N MET A 489 74.82 -38.55 -37.03
CA MET A 489 73.84 -37.66 -37.67
C MET A 489 74.52 -36.57 -38.51
N THR A 490 75.60 -35.97 -38.02
CA THR A 490 76.39 -35.00 -38.80
C THR A 490 76.95 -35.62 -40.08
N GLY A 491 77.41 -36.88 -40.03
CA GLY A 491 77.88 -37.62 -41.21
C GLY A 491 76.77 -37.85 -42.25
N LEU A 492 75.58 -38.27 -41.81
CA LEU A 492 74.41 -38.46 -42.67
C LEU A 492 73.97 -37.18 -43.38
N VAL A 493 73.98 -36.03 -42.68
CA VAL A 493 73.66 -34.72 -43.27
C VAL A 493 74.60 -34.43 -44.44
N GLN A 494 75.90 -34.65 -44.27
CA GLN A 494 76.88 -34.35 -45.31
C GLN A 494 76.66 -35.21 -46.57
N THR A 495 76.42 -36.51 -46.40
CA THR A 495 76.14 -37.44 -47.51
C THR A 495 74.86 -37.04 -48.26
N LEU A 496 73.78 -36.74 -47.55
CA LEU A 496 72.51 -36.34 -48.17
C LEU A 496 72.58 -34.97 -48.85
N SER A 497 73.42 -34.07 -48.35
CA SER A 497 73.68 -32.77 -48.99
C SER A 497 74.40 -32.93 -50.33
N ASN A 498 75.37 -33.84 -50.42
CA ASN A 498 76.12 -34.09 -51.65
C ASN A 498 75.26 -34.71 -52.77
N LEU A 499 74.16 -35.40 -52.43
CA LEU A 499 73.27 -36.08 -53.38
C LEU A 499 72.07 -35.23 -53.85
N LYS A 500 72.06 -33.93 -53.55
CA LYS A 500 70.94 -33.01 -53.87
C LYS A 500 70.68 -32.82 -55.37
N GLU A 501 71.71 -32.82 -56.20
CA GLU A 501 71.52 -32.63 -57.65
C GLU A 501 70.93 -33.87 -58.31
N THR A 502 71.35 -35.05 -57.86
CA THR A 502 70.86 -36.35 -58.32
C THR A 502 69.36 -36.57 -58.05
N SER A 503 68.83 -36.08 -56.93
CA SER A 503 67.42 -36.21 -56.56
C SER A 503 66.49 -35.25 -57.34
N ALA A 504 66.99 -34.06 -57.71
CA ALA A 504 66.25 -33.13 -58.56
C ALA A 504 66.03 -33.70 -59.97
N GLU A 505 66.99 -34.46 -60.50
CA GLU A 505 66.87 -35.17 -61.77
C GLU A 505 65.79 -36.27 -61.73
N THR A 506 65.67 -36.99 -60.61
CA THR A 506 64.59 -37.99 -60.41
C THR A 506 63.20 -37.38 -60.52
N MET A 507 62.99 -36.24 -59.86
CA MET A 507 61.69 -35.58 -59.84
C MET A 507 61.26 -35.13 -61.25
N ARG A 508 62.21 -34.68 -62.07
CA ARG A 508 61.94 -34.34 -63.48
C ARG A 508 61.53 -35.56 -64.30
N LEU A 509 62.21 -36.69 -64.14
CA LEU A 509 61.89 -37.92 -64.86
C LEU A 509 60.54 -38.52 -64.42
N LEU A 510 60.25 -38.54 -63.11
CA LEU A 510 58.95 -38.98 -62.56
C LEU A 510 57.80 -38.09 -63.05
N SER A 511 57.97 -36.76 -62.99
CA SER A 511 56.96 -35.80 -63.44
C SER A 511 56.67 -35.93 -64.94
N ARG A 512 57.71 -36.13 -65.77
CA ARG A 512 57.54 -36.35 -67.21
C ARG A 512 56.78 -37.64 -67.52
N ALA A 513 57.10 -38.74 -66.84
CA ALA A 513 56.37 -40.01 -67.03
C ALA A 513 54.91 -39.90 -66.57
N ALA A 514 54.64 -39.25 -65.43
CA ALA A 514 53.28 -39.07 -64.92
C ALA A 514 52.42 -38.16 -65.81
N THR A 515 52.98 -37.05 -66.30
CA THR A 515 52.27 -36.11 -67.19
C THR A 515 51.92 -36.75 -68.53
N ALA A 516 52.85 -37.50 -69.14
CA ALA A 516 52.61 -38.22 -70.39
C ALA A 516 51.49 -39.27 -70.23
N ARG A 517 51.51 -40.06 -69.14
CA ARG A 517 50.46 -41.05 -68.84
C ARG A 517 49.09 -40.44 -68.60
N GLN A 518 49.03 -39.34 -67.84
CA GLN A 518 47.78 -38.66 -67.54
C GLN A 518 47.15 -38.05 -68.81
N ALA A 519 47.96 -37.56 -69.74
CA ALA A 519 47.50 -37.04 -71.02
C ALA A 519 46.78 -38.10 -71.87
N VAL A 520 47.22 -39.37 -71.81
CA VAL A 520 46.59 -40.50 -72.52
C VAL A 520 45.24 -40.88 -71.89
N ILE A 521 45.17 -40.93 -70.55
CA ILE A 521 43.94 -41.30 -69.80
C ILE A 521 42.85 -40.25 -69.99
N THR A 522 43.21 -38.97 -69.90
CA THR A 522 42.27 -37.85 -70.08
C THR A 522 41.68 -37.81 -71.49
N GLY A 523 42.49 -38.10 -72.52
CA GLY A 523 42.02 -38.25 -73.89
C GLY A 523 40.94 -39.33 -74.05
N ARG A 524 41.18 -40.54 -73.53
CA ARG A 524 40.22 -41.65 -73.62
C ARG A 524 38.90 -41.40 -72.87
N ARG A 525 38.97 -40.75 -71.70
CA ARG A 525 37.78 -40.45 -70.89
C ARG A 525 36.84 -39.45 -71.58
N ARG A 526 37.39 -38.47 -72.31
CA ARG A 526 36.62 -37.49 -73.09
C ARG A 526 35.76 -38.18 -74.16
N ASP A 527 36.38 -39.06 -74.95
CA ASP A 527 35.70 -39.73 -76.06
C ASP A 527 34.53 -40.59 -75.57
N GLN A 528 34.69 -41.23 -74.40
CA GLN A 528 33.62 -41.99 -73.76
C GLN A 528 32.49 -41.10 -73.23
N GLN A 529 32.80 -39.91 -72.70
CA GLN A 529 31.79 -38.96 -72.19
C GLN A 529 30.98 -38.30 -73.30
N LEU A 530 31.60 -37.98 -74.44
CA LEU A 530 30.89 -37.45 -75.61
C LEU A 530 29.85 -38.47 -76.13
N ALA A 531 30.19 -39.76 -76.18
CA ALA A 531 29.26 -40.80 -76.63
C ALA A 531 28.03 -40.97 -75.71
N GLN A 532 28.12 -40.61 -74.43
CA GLN A 532 27.04 -40.75 -73.45
C GLN A 532 26.10 -39.53 -73.39
N LEU A 533 26.54 -38.34 -73.80
CA LEU A 533 25.76 -37.10 -73.68
C LEU A 533 24.75 -36.87 -74.80
N PHE A 534 24.97 -37.44 -75.99
CA PHE A 534 24.07 -37.26 -77.14
C PHE A 534 22.62 -37.70 -76.88
N PRO A 535 22.34 -38.89 -76.29
CA PRO A 535 20.97 -39.34 -76.01
C PRO A 535 20.26 -38.49 -74.94
N GLU A 536 21.00 -37.96 -73.97
CA GLU A 536 20.44 -37.11 -72.90
C GLU A 536 19.98 -35.76 -73.46
N VAL A 537 20.77 -35.16 -74.34
CA VAL A 537 20.43 -33.90 -75.03
C VAL A 537 19.18 -34.06 -75.90
N GLU A 538 19.06 -35.17 -76.62
CA GLU A 538 17.91 -35.45 -77.48
C GLU A 538 16.59 -35.59 -76.68
N THR A 539 16.65 -36.20 -75.50
CA THR A 539 15.47 -36.41 -74.65
C THR A 539 14.92 -35.08 -74.13
N VAL A 540 15.78 -34.21 -73.61
CA VAL A 540 15.37 -32.92 -73.01
C VAL A 540 14.87 -31.92 -74.07
N ILE A 541 15.47 -31.91 -75.26
CA ILE A 541 15.00 -31.06 -76.39
C ILE A 541 13.59 -31.46 -76.81
N ASN A 542 13.32 -32.76 -76.95
CA ASN A 542 12.00 -33.26 -77.31
C ASN A 542 10.94 -32.95 -76.24
N GLU A 543 11.28 -33.02 -74.95
CA GLU A 543 10.34 -32.73 -73.85
C GLU A 543 9.91 -31.24 -73.82
N ILE A 544 10.85 -30.32 -74.08
CA ILE A 544 10.60 -28.88 -73.97
C ILE A 544 9.98 -28.30 -75.25
N LEU A 545 10.56 -28.62 -76.41
CA LEU A 545 10.21 -28.03 -77.71
C LEU A 545 9.21 -28.86 -78.50
N GLN A 546 9.00 -30.13 -78.16
CA GLN A 546 8.19 -31.10 -78.93
C GLN A 546 8.61 -31.23 -80.40
N VAL A 547 9.88 -30.93 -80.70
CA VAL A 547 10.49 -31.02 -82.02
C VAL A 547 11.84 -31.72 -81.90
N SER A 548 12.20 -32.54 -82.89
CA SER A 548 13.49 -33.22 -82.95
C SER A 548 14.66 -32.24 -83.13
N HIS A 549 15.82 -32.55 -82.53
CA HIS A 549 17.04 -31.76 -82.67
C HIS A 549 17.52 -31.58 -84.13
N ASN A 550 17.07 -32.45 -85.05
CA ASN A 550 17.34 -32.38 -86.50
C ASN A 550 16.73 -31.15 -87.19
N SER A 551 15.85 -30.42 -86.51
CA SER A 551 15.29 -29.16 -87.02
C SER A 551 16.21 -27.95 -86.82
N PHE A 552 17.37 -28.13 -86.15
CA PHE A 552 18.35 -27.09 -85.87
C PHE A 552 19.67 -27.36 -86.60
N GLN A 553 20.44 -26.30 -86.91
CA GLN A 553 21.71 -26.43 -87.64
C GLN A 553 22.82 -27.06 -86.78
N ASN A 554 22.76 -26.88 -85.47
CA ASN A 554 23.64 -27.49 -84.49
C ASN A 554 22.89 -27.69 -83.16
N ILE A 555 23.47 -28.51 -82.28
CA ILE A 555 22.89 -28.83 -80.97
C ILE A 555 22.86 -27.60 -80.03
N GLU A 556 23.75 -26.63 -80.22
CA GLU A 556 23.82 -25.42 -79.40
C GLU A 556 22.60 -24.52 -79.63
N ASP A 557 22.14 -24.37 -80.87
CA ASP A 557 20.95 -23.62 -81.25
C ASP A 557 19.68 -24.25 -80.67
N ALA A 558 19.58 -25.59 -80.72
CA ALA A 558 18.46 -26.34 -80.16
C ALA A 558 18.37 -26.19 -78.64
N LEU A 559 19.50 -26.26 -77.94
CA LEU A 559 19.57 -26.05 -76.50
C LEU A 559 19.25 -24.60 -76.11
N ALA A 560 19.67 -23.62 -76.91
CA ALA A 560 19.40 -22.19 -76.65
C ALA A 560 17.90 -21.87 -76.76
N GLU A 561 17.22 -22.38 -77.79
CA GLU A 561 15.79 -22.18 -77.98
C GLU A 561 14.95 -22.90 -76.91
N ALA A 562 15.34 -24.12 -76.51
CA ALA A 562 14.74 -24.81 -75.38
C ALA A 562 14.86 -23.99 -74.07
N SER A 563 15.99 -23.30 -73.88
CA SER A 563 16.19 -22.45 -72.70
C SER A 563 15.29 -21.22 -72.73
N ARG A 564 15.09 -20.61 -73.89
CA ARG A 564 14.19 -19.46 -74.05
C ARG A 564 12.75 -19.82 -73.69
N VAL A 565 12.25 -20.95 -74.22
CA VAL A 565 10.87 -21.41 -74.00
C VAL A 565 10.62 -21.80 -72.54
N ILE A 566 11.57 -22.50 -71.89
CA ILE A 566 11.40 -22.87 -70.47
C ILE A 566 11.45 -21.63 -69.56
N ASP A 567 12.33 -20.66 -69.83
CA ASP A 567 12.40 -19.42 -69.06
C ASP A 567 11.12 -18.57 -69.22
N GLU A 568 10.52 -18.52 -70.41
CA GLU A 568 9.24 -17.83 -70.64
C GLU A 568 8.08 -18.50 -69.87
N ARG A 569 8.00 -19.84 -69.88
CA ARG A 569 7.00 -20.61 -69.11
C ARG A 569 7.19 -20.43 -67.60
N VAL A 570 8.43 -20.44 -67.10
CA VAL A 570 8.73 -20.20 -65.66
C VAL A 570 8.27 -18.80 -65.24
N LEU A 571 8.61 -17.76 -65.99
CA LEU A 571 8.21 -16.38 -65.69
C LEU A 571 6.68 -16.19 -65.63
N GLN A 572 5.95 -16.89 -66.50
CA GLN A 572 4.48 -16.84 -66.48
C GLN A 572 3.90 -17.47 -65.20
N VAL A 573 4.39 -18.64 -64.79
CA VAL A 573 3.94 -19.32 -63.58
C VAL A 573 4.35 -18.57 -62.31
N GLU A 574 5.55 -17.96 -62.28
CA GLU A 574 6.03 -17.12 -61.18
C GLU A 574 5.15 -15.87 -60.97
N ARG A 575 4.69 -15.21 -62.05
CA ARG A 575 3.75 -14.08 -61.96
C ARG A 575 2.42 -14.50 -61.34
N ILE A 576 1.87 -15.65 -61.73
CA ILE A 576 0.62 -16.17 -61.17
C ILE A 576 0.80 -16.52 -59.69
N ALA A 577 1.89 -17.22 -59.35
CA ALA A 577 2.21 -17.59 -57.97
C ALA A 577 2.40 -16.35 -57.07
N SER A 578 3.09 -15.31 -57.53
CA SER A 578 3.32 -14.08 -56.77
C SER A 578 2.02 -13.27 -56.55
N SER A 579 1.17 -13.13 -57.57
CA SER A 579 -0.14 -12.49 -57.42
C SER A 579 -1.05 -13.26 -56.44
N ARG A 580 -1.03 -14.60 -56.50
CA ARG A 580 -1.77 -15.47 -55.57
C ARG A 580 -1.31 -15.29 -54.12
N ILE A 581 0.01 -15.30 -53.89
CA ILE A 581 0.59 -15.08 -52.54
C ILE A 581 0.20 -13.70 -52.01
N ARG A 582 0.26 -12.67 -52.87
CA ARG A 582 -0.18 -11.31 -52.51
C ARG A 582 -1.67 -11.29 -52.12
N ALA A 583 -2.54 -11.88 -52.94
CA ALA A 583 -3.97 -11.95 -52.65
C ALA A 583 -4.28 -12.71 -51.35
N GLY A 584 -3.61 -13.85 -51.11
CA GLY A 584 -3.74 -14.62 -49.86
C GLY A 584 -3.29 -13.81 -48.63
N SER A 585 -2.19 -13.08 -48.75
CA SER A 585 -1.68 -12.21 -47.67
C SER A 585 -2.65 -11.07 -47.34
N GLU A 586 -3.17 -10.37 -48.35
CA GLU A 586 -4.16 -9.30 -48.17
C GLU A 586 -5.48 -9.83 -47.58
N LEU A 587 -5.90 -11.02 -48.00
CA LEU A 587 -7.09 -11.70 -47.47
C LEU A 587 -6.93 -12.02 -45.98
N ASP A 588 -5.79 -12.58 -45.60
CA ASP A 588 -5.46 -12.88 -44.21
C ASP A 588 -5.40 -11.64 -43.33
N MET A 589 -4.80 -10.56 -43.85
CA MET A 589 -4.79 -9.27 -43.17
C MET A 589 -6.21 -8.70 -43.01
N ARG A 590 -7.07 -8.79 -44.02
CA ARG A 590 -8.47 -8.33 -43.95
C ARG A 590 -9.29 -9.12 -42.93
N ILE A 591 -9.12 -10.44 -42.86
CA ILE A 591 -9.77 -11.29 -41.85
C ILE A 591 -9.37 -10.83 -40.44
N ARG A 592 -8.08 -10.57 -40.22
CA ARG A 592 -7.57 -10.06 -38.93
C ARG A 592 -8.16 -8.69 -38.59
N ASP A 593 -8.22 -7.76 -39.55
CA ASP A 593 -8.78 -6.43 -39.31
C ASP A 593 -10.27 -6.50 -38.93
N LEU A 594 -11.06 -7.35 -39.61
CA LEU A 594 -12.47 -7.53 -39.30
C LEU A 594 -12.67 -8.15 -37.91
N ALA A 595 -11.84 -9.12 -37.51
CA ALA A 595 -11.85 -9.69 -36.18
C ALA A 595 -11.49 -8.66 -35.10
N GLN A 596 -10.49 -7.80 -35.37
CA GLN A 596 -10.12 -6.70 -34.47
C GLN A 596 -11.28 -5.70 -34.31
N ILE A 597 -11.92 -5.29 -35.41
CA ILE A 597 -13.09 -4.39 -35.38
C ILE A 597 -14.23 -5.01 -34.56
N ALA A 598 -14.52 -6.30 -34.73
CA ALA A 598 -15.54 -7.00 -33.95
C ALA A 598 -15.22 -6.98 -32.45
N THR A 599 -13.96 -7.23 -32.09
CA THR A 599 -13.48 -7.19 -30.71
C THR A 599 -13.63 -5.79 -30.10
N LEU A 600 -13.20 -4.75 -30.82
CA LEU A 600 -13.33 -3.36 -30.40
C LEU A 600 -14.80 -2.95 -30.22
N ARG A 601 -15.70 -3.37 -31.12
CA ARG A 601 -17.14 -3.11 -31.01
C ARG A 601 -17.77 -3.79 -29.79
N SER A 602 -17.36 -5.03 -29.50
CA SER A 602 -17.81 -5.75 -28.31
C SER A 602 -17.36 -5.04 -27.04
N ALA A 603 -16.08 -4.66 -26.95
CA ALA A 603 -15.52 -3.92 -25.82
C ALA A 603 -16.25 -2.57 -25.62
N ARG A 604 -16.47 -1.82 -26.71
CA ARG A 604 -17.25 -0.57 -26.67
C ARG A 604 -18.66 -0.80 -26.11
N SER A 605 -19.34 -1.84 -26.58
CA SER A 605 -20.70 -2.14 -26.11
C SER A 605 -20.71 -2.43 -24.61
N GLU A 606 -19.73 -3.18 -24.09
CA GLU A 606 -19.60 -3.43 -22.65
C GLU A 606 -19.36 -2.13 -21.87
N THR A 607 -18.43 -1.29 -22.32
CA THR A 607 -18.14 0.01 -21.70
C THR A 607 -19.37 0.90 -21.65
N VAL A 608 -20.12 1.00 -22.76
CA VAL A 608 -21.37 1.79 -22.82
C VAL A 608 -22.43 1.26 -21.86
N THR A 609 -22.58 -0.07 -21.72
CA THR A 609 -23.52 -0.63 -20.74
C THR A 609 -23.11 -0.32 -19.29
N ARG A 610 -21.80 -0.28 -18.98
CA ARG A 610 -21.30 0.12 -17.67
C ARG A 610 -21.53 1.60 -17.39
N ILE A 611 -21.29 2.48 -18.36
CA ILE A 611 -21.58 3.91 -18.25
C ILE A 611 -23.06 4.12 -17.92
N LYS A 612 -23.96 3.47 -18.68
CA LYS A 612 -25.41 3.59 -18.45
C LYS A 612 -25.81 3.18 -17.02
N LYS A 613 -25.27 2.08 -16.50
CA LYS A 613 -25.51 1.66 -15.11
C LYS A 613 -25.06 2.71 -14.08
N LEU A 614 -23.92 3.36 -14.32
CA LEU A 614 -23.42 4.43 -13.45
C LEU A 614 -24.29 5.68 -13.54
N GLU A 615 -24.78 6.04 -14.73
CA GLU A 615 -25.70 7.16 -14.91
C GLU A 615 -27.02 6.97 -14.18
N ASP A 616 -27.60 5.77 -14.29
CA ASP A 616 -28.82 5.41 -13.56
C ASP A 616 -28.60 5.48 -12.04
N GLY A 617 -27.44 5.01 -11.55
CA GLY A 617 -27.06 5.11 -10.13
C GLY A 617 -26.89 6.57 -9.65
N LEU A 618 -26.20 7.41 -10.41
CA LEU A 618 -26.02 8.83 -10.09
C LEU A 618 -27.37 9.58 -10.08
N LYS A 619 -28.28 9.22 -10.99
CA LYS A 619 -29.63 9.79 -11.03
C LYS A 619 -30.44 9.42 -9.78
N GLU A 620 -30.33 8.19 -9.30
CA GLU A 620 -31.03 7.78 -8.07
C GLU A 620 -30.47 8.47 -6.81
N ILE A 621 -29.17 8.77 -6.79
CA ILE A 621 -28.55 9.57 -5.73
C ILE A 621 -29.13 10.99 -5.72
N ASP A 622 -29.28 11.63 -6.88
CA ASP A 622 -29.89 12.97 -6.96
C ASP A 622 -31.38 12.96 -6.59
N ASN A 623 -32.13 11.91 -6.97
CA ASN A 623 -33.51 11.69 -6.51
C ASN A 623 -33.59 11.59 -4.98
N THR A 624 -32.69 10.83 -4.36
CA THR A 624 -32.64 10.67 -2.90
C THR A 624 -32.29 11.99 -2.21
N ARG A 625 -31.36 12.74 -2.78
CA ARG A 625 -30.96 14.06 -2.30
C ARG A 625 -32.10 15.07 -2.38
N THR A 626 -32.85 15.10 -3.48
CA THR A 626 -34.01 16.01 -3.64
C THR A 626 -35.14 15.65 -2.67
N ARG A 627 -35.41 14.35 -2.43
CA ARG A 627 -36.34 13.90 -1.38
C ARG A 627 -35.88 14.37 0.01
N SER A 628 -34.60 14.22 0.31
CA SER A 628 -34.00 14.65 1.59
C SER A 628 -34.18 16.15 1.83
N LYS A 629 -33.96 16.98 0.81
CA LYS A 629 -34.22 18.44 0.90
C LYS A 629 -35.67 18.75 1.23
N LYS A 630 -36.62 18.12 0.55
CA LYS A 630 -38.06 18.32 0.80
C LYS A 630 -38.46 17.95 2.22
N ILE A 631 -37.91 16.85 2.76
CA ILE A 631 -38.15 16.43 4.15
C ILE A 631 -37.59 17.47 5.12
N SER A 632 -36.36 17.94 4.91
CA SER A 632 -35.74 18.97 5.75
C SER A 632 -36.51 20.29 5.73
N GLU A 633 -36.99 20.72 4.55
CA GLU A 633 -37.81 21.93 4.40
C GLU A 633 -39.16 21.79 5.11
N ALA A 634 -39.82 20.64 4.96
CA ALA A 634 -41.08 20.35 5.65
C ALA A 634 -40.89 20.33 7.18
N ALA A 635 -39.82 19.71 7.67
CA ALA A 635 -39.47 19.68 9.10
C ALA A 635 -39.21 21.08 9.65
N SER A 636 -38.45 21.91 8.91
CA SER A 636 -38.18 23.30 9.29
C SER A 636 -39.45 24.15 9.37
N LYS A 637 -40.37 23.97 8.41
CA LYS A 637 -41.67 24.65 8.42
C LYS A 637 -42.51 24.25 9.64
N VAL A 638 -42.66 22.94 9.89
CA VAL A 638 -43.41 22.43 11.06
C VAL A 638 -42.79 22.94 12.37
N ARG A 639 -41.45 22.92 12.47
CA ARG A 639 -40.73 23.47 13.63
C ARG A 639 -41.06 24.94 13.85
N SER A 640 -40.99 25.77 12.81
CA SER A 640 -41.29 27.20 12.88
C SER A 640 -42.73 27.48 13.30
N ASP A 641 -43.69 26.70 12.76
CA ASP A 641 -45.12 26.82 13.10
C ASP A 641 -45.38 26.45 14.58
N ILE A 642 -44.77 25.38 15.09
CA ILE A 642 -44.89 24.96 16.49
C ILE A 642 -44.31 26.02 17.44
N VAL A 643 -43.09 26.49 17.15
CA VAL A 643 -42.41 27.51 17.94
C VAL A 643 -43.27 28.78 18.00
N THR A 644 -43.73 29.29 16.87
CA THR A 644 -44.51 30.53 16.81
C THR A 644 -45.84 30.42 17.55
N LYS A 645 -46.54 29.28 17.41
CA LYS A 645 -47.88 29.07 17.99
C LYS A 645 -47.85 28.92 19.51
N VAL A 646 -46.99 28.05 20.04
CA VAL A 646 -47.03 27.72 21.48
C VAL A 646 -46.42 28.82 22.35
N PHE A 647 -45.35 29.47 21.87
CA PHE A 647 -44.72 30.57 22.60
C PHE A 647 -45.62 31.80 22.72
N ASN A 648 -46.17 32.28 21.60
CA ASN A 648 -46.94 33.53 21.60
C ASN A 648 -48.34 33.34 22.19
N THR A 649 -48.99 32.20 21.94
CA THR A 649 -50.41 32.04 22.27
C THR A 649 -50.65 31.34 23.61
N SER A 650 -49.75 30.48 24.08
CA SER A 650 -49.94 29.70 25.31
C SER A 650 -49.05 30.19 26.45
N LEU A 651 -47.72 30.11 26.29
CA LEU A 651 -46.80 30.33 27.39
C LEU A 651 -46.62 31.82 27.74
N ASN A 652 -46.31 32.69 26.77
CA ASN A 652 -46.18 34.13 27.03
C ASN A 652 -47.49 34.73 27.52
N LYS A 653 -48.62 34.25 26.99
CA LYS A 653 -49.95 34.69 27.42
C LYS A 653 -50.21 34.28 28.87
N ALA A 654 -50.03 33.01 29.22
CA ALA A 654 -50.23 32.51 30.58
C ALA A 654 -49.32 33.22 31.60
N TRP A 655 -48.04 33.39 31.27
CA TRP A 655 -47.10 34.08 32.17
C TRP A 655 -47.48 35.55 32.36
N ARG A 656 -47.80 36.26 31.28
CA ARG A 656 -48.28 37.64 31.33
C ARG A 656 -49.55 37.77 32.16
N ASP A 657 -50.55 36.94 31.92
CA ASP A 657 -51.85 37.01 32.60
C ASP A 657 -51.70 36.73 34.10
N LEU A 658 -50.87 35.76 34.49
CA LEU A 658 -50.56 35.47 35.89
C LEU A 658 -49.77 36.60 36.56
N PHE A 659 -48.78 37.16 35.86
CA PHE A 659 -47.98 38.26 36.39
C PHE A 659 -48.80 39.54 36.60
N MET A 660 -49.61 39.94 35.60
CA MET A 660 -50.49 41.10 35.73
C MET A 660 -51.55 40.90 36.83
N ARG A 661 -51.93 39.65 37.12
CA ARG A 661 -52.87 39.34 38.20
C ARG A 661 -52.25 39.43 39.59
N LEU A 662 -50.96 39.09 39.74
CA LEU A 662 -50.26 39.13 41.03
C LEU A 662 -49.53 40.46 41.30
N ALA A 663 -49.17 41.21 40.26
CA ALA A 663 -48.50 42.52 40.37
C ALA A 663 -49.21 43.55 39.48
N PRO A 664 -50.47 43.93 39.79
CA PRO A 664 -51.30 44.76 38.92
C PRO A 664 -50.84 46.22 38.82
N SER A 665 -49.96 46.69 39.71
CA SER A 665 -49.39 48.05 39.70
C SER A 665 -48.12 48.17 38.85
N GLU A 666 -47.52 47.06 38.43
CA GLU A 666 -46.24 47.04 37.69
C GLU A 666 -46.43 47.40 36.20
N GLN A 667 -45.53 48.27 35.68
CA GLN A 667 -45.56 48.75 34.29
C GLN A 667 -44.79 47.84 33.33
N PHE A 668 -43.78 47.12 33.83
CA PHE A 668 -42.96 46.21 33.03
C PHE A 668 -43.39 44.75 33.25
N VAL A 669 -43.85 44.11 32.16
CA VAL A 669 -44.33 42.72 32.20
C VAL A 669 -43.27 41.80 31.59
N PRO A 670 -42.86 40.72 32.26
CA PRO A 670 -41.86 39.81 31.72
C PRO A 670 -42.42 38.98 30.54
N ALA A 671 -41.57 38.71 29.55
CA ALA A 671 -41.91 37.95 28.35
C ALA A 671 -40.69 37.22 27.76
N PHE A 672 -40.95 36.21 26.93
CA PHE A 672 -39.94 35.53 26.13
C PHE A 672 -39.80 36.17 24.74
N ARG A 673 -38.56 36.44 24.33
CA ARG A 673 -38.17 36.82 22.98
C ARG A 673 -37.57 35.64 22.23
N LEU A 674 -37.99 35.45 20.98
CA LEU A 674 -37.36 34.54 20.03
C LEU A 674 -36.43 35.30 19.07
N PRO A 675 -35.26 34.76 18.71
CA PRO A 675 -34.44 35.31 17.64
C PRO A 675 -35.16 35.16 16.29
N ALA A 676 -35.11 36.20 15.44
CA ALA A 676 -35.89 36.31 14.20
C ALA A 676 -35.47 35.34 13.07
N SER A 677 -34.50 34.45 13.28
CA SER A 677 -34.01 33.55 12.23
C SER A 677 -34.73 32.19 12.26
N ASN A 678 -35.50 31.92 11.21
CA ASN A 678 -36.19 30.63 10.99
C ASN A 678 -35.22 29.42 10.86
N ASN A 679 -33.93 29.68 10.58
CA ASN A 679 -32.90 28.65 10.45
C ASN A 679 -31.95 28.57 11.66
N GLY A 680 -32.14 29.44 12.67
CA GLY A 680 -31.32 29.45 13.87
C GLY A 680 -31.74 28.39 14.89
N LYS A 681 -30.82 28.04 15.79
CA LYS A 681 -31.19 27.30 17.01
C LYS A 681 -32.17 28.16 17.81
N VAL A 682 -33.30 27.59 18.19
CA VAL A 682 -34.25 28.24 19.10
C VAL A 682 -33.51 28.53 20.40
N GLU A 683 -33.39 29.81 20.76
CA GLU A 683 -32.82 30.29 22.02
C GLU A 683 -33.85 31.19 22.69
N ALA A 684 -34.24 30.86 23.92
CA ALA A 684 -35.23 31.62 24.67
C ALA A 684 -34.52 32.70 25.49
N ILE A 685 -34.79 33.97 25.19
CA ILE A 685 -34.23 35.12 25.90
C ILE A 685 -35.35 35.80 26.71
N LEU A 686 -35.04 36.14 27.96
CA LEU A 686 -35.95 36.88 28.84
C LEU A 686 -35.85 38.39 28.58
N GLU A 687 -36.98 39.03 28.28
CA GLU A 687 -37.12 40.49 28.19
C GLU A 687 -38.31 40.97 29.02
N THR A 688 -38.42 42.28 29.20
CA THR A 688 -39.64 42.90 29.73
C THR A 688 -40.29 43.76 28.66
N LEU A 689 -41.61 43.77 28.65
CA LEU A 689 -42.43 44.62 27.79
C LEU A 689 -43.12 45.65 28.68
N HIS A 690 -42.96 46.94 28.35
CA HIS A 690 -43.81 47.97 28.93
C HIS A 690 -45.27 47.71 28.53
N ARG A 691 -46.26 48.11 29.34
CA ARG A 691 -47.70 47.95 29.03
C ARG A 691 -48.12 48.50 27.66
N SER A 692 -47.39 49.49 27.14
CA SER A 692 -47.58 50.01 25.76
C SER A 692 -47.09 49.09 24.64
N GLY A 693 -46.49 47.94 24.97
CA GLY A 693 -45.92 46.96 24.03
C GLY A 693 -44.45 47.19 23.68
N LYS A 694 -43.78 48.19 24.27
CA LYS A 694 -42.38 48.49 23.97
C LYS A 694 -41.42 47.59 24.75
N ALA A 695 -40.52 46.90 24.04
CA ALA A 695 -39.48 46.09 24.65
C ALA A 695 -38.51 46.95 25.48
N SER A 696 -38.15 46.42 26.65
CA SER A 696 -37.31 47.02 27.69
C SER A 696 -36.26 45.98 28.15
N GLY A 697 -35.44 46.31 29.15
CA GLY A 697 -34.34 45.44 29.59
C GLY A 697 -34.77 44.10 30.18
N SER A 698 -33.78 43.33 30.66
CA SER A 698 -34.05 42.06 31.33
C SER A 698 -34.89 42.25 32.60
N PRO A 699 -35.68 41.25 33.04
CA PRO A 699 -36.49 41.34 34.25
C PRO A 699 -35.68 41.73 35.50
N GLY A 700 -34.45 41.20 35.64
CA GLY A 700 -33.56 41.54 36.77
C GLY A 700 -33.07 42.98 36.79
N ALA A 701 -33.11 43.70 35.66
CA ALA A 701 -32.73 45.11 35.59
C ALA A 701 -33.92 46.07 35.72
N MET A 702 -35.15 45.59 35.50
CA MET A 702 -36.35 46.42 35.37
C MET A 702 -37.34 46.23 36.54
N LEU A 703 -37.30 45.10 37.24
CA LEU A 703 -38.22 44.77 38.34
C LEU A 703 -37.56 44.93 39.71
N SER A 704 -38.34 45.30 40.73
CA SER A 704 -37.92 45.26 42.13
C SER A 704 -37.74 43.82 42.62
N GLN A 705 -37.06 43.62 43.76
CA GLN A 705 -36.84 42.26 44.29
C GLN A 705 -38.15 41.49 44.57
N GLY A 706 -39.19 42.17 45.09
CA GLY A 706 -40.51 41.57 45.30
C GLY A 706 -41.19 41.20 43.98
N ASN A 707 -41.16 42.08 42.97
CA ASN A 707 -41.75 41.80 41.66
C ASN A 707 -40.92 40.78 40.85
N LEU A 708 -39.63 40.65 41.11
CA LEU A 708 -38.76 39.61 40.55
C LEU A 708 -39.14 38.23 41.11
N ASN A 709 -39.38 38.14 42.43
CA ASN A 709 -39.91 36.92 43.04
C ASN A 709 -41.30 36.57 42.47
N THR A 710 -42.18 37.56 42.29
CA THR A 710 -43.48 37.38 41.63
C THR A 710 -43.33 36.92 40.18
N ALA A 711 -42.38 37.46 39.42
CA ALA A 711 -42.08 37.04 38.05
C ALA A 711 -41.58 35.59 38.00
N ALA A 712 -40.73 35.20 38.95
CA ALA A 712 -40.24 33.83 39.11
C ALA A 712 -41.37 32.84 39.45
N LEU A 713 -42.22 33.18 40.43
CA LEU A 713 -43.37 32.37 40.83
C LEU A 713 -44.36 32.20 39.68
N THR A 714 -44.72 33.29 39.02
CA THR A 714 -45.68 33.27 37.90
C THR A 714 -45.11 32.56 36.67
N LEU A 715 -43.79 32.59 36.46
CA LEU A 715 -43.14 31.78 35.45
C LEU A 715 -43.28 30.30 35.79
N PHE A 716 -42.93 29.89 37.01
CA PHE A 716 -43.06 28.50 37.47
C PHE A 716 -44.49 27.98 37.32
N LEU A 717 -45.49 28.79 37.70
CA LEU A 717 -46.90 28.44 37.54
C LEU A 717 -47.32 28.40 36.06
N ALA A 718 -46.87 29.33 35.23
CA ALA A 718 -47.13 29.30 33.78
C ALA A 718 -46.54 28.05 33.13
N LEU A 719 -45.35 27.62 33.56
CA LEU A 719 -44.72 26.38 33.11
C LEU A 719 -45.52 25.15 33.53
N HIS A 720 -46.02 25.09 34.77
CA HIS A 720 -46.90 24.01 35.26
C HIS A 720 -48.23 23.93 34.48
N LEU A 721 -48.76 25.08 34.05
CA LEU A 721 -50.05 25.16 33.34
C LEU A 721 -49.95 24.98 31.82
N SER A 722 -48.76 25.19 31.23
CA SER A 722 -48.56 25.13 29.77
C SER A 722 -48.45 23.72 29.22
N VAL A 723 -48.45 22.69 30.08
CA VAL A 723 -48.28 21.28 29.70
C VAL A 723 -49.52 20.48 30.12
N PRO A 724 -49.93 19.44 29.35
CA PRO A 724 -50.92 18.49 29.83
C PRO A 724 -50.57 17.92 31.21
N VAL A 725 -51.60 17.74 32.04
CA VAL A 725 -51.46 17.34 33.46
C VAL A 725 -50.92 15.93 33.56
N ARG A 726 -49.63 15.78 33.88
CA ARG A 726 -49.01 14.48 34.20
C ARG A 726 -49.16 14.13 35.67
N MET A 727 -48.97 15.12 36.53
CA MET A 727 -49.10 15.02 37.98
C MET A 727 -49.85 16.24 38.51
N PRO A 728 -51.05 16.09 39.09
CA PRO A 728 -51.85 17.22 39.56
C PRO A 728 -51.39 17.70 40.95
N LEU A 729 -50.09 17.81 41.19
CA LEU A 729 -49.50 18.17 42.47
C LEU A 729 -48.69 19.46 42.34
N LEU A 730 -48.75 20.32 43.36
CA LEU A 730 -47.97 21.54 43.48
C LEU A 730 -47.45 21.70 44.91
N LEU A 731 -46.14 21.64 45.11
CA LEU A 731 -45.46 21.90 46.38
C LEU A 731 -44.81 23.27 46.32
N LEU A 732 -45.12 24.13 47.28
CA LEU A 732 -44.55 25.47 47.39
C LEU A 732 -43.93 25.64 48.78
N ASP A 733 -42.61 25.80 48.83
CA ASP A 733 -41.88 26.04 50.08
C ASP A 733 -41.69 27.53 50.29
N ASP A 734 -42.52 28.12 51.16
CA ASP A 734 -42.47 29.53 51.53
C ASP A 734 -42.48 30.49 50.32
N PRO A 735 -43.50 30.41 49.43
CA PRO A 735 -43.52 31.15 48.17
C PRO A 735 -43.74 32.67 48.33
N VAL A 736 -44.19 33.12 49.51
CA VAL A 736 -44.56 34.50 49.80
C VAL A 736 -43.46 35.18 50.62
N GLN A 737 -42.28 35.31 50.03
CA GLN A 737 -41.19 36.09 50.64
C GLN A 737 -41.13 37.48 50.02
N SER A 738 -41.21 38.51 50.87
CA SER A 738 -41.13 39.91 50.45
C SER A 738 -42.26 40.36 49.50
N MET A 739 -43.47 39.81 49.69
CA MET A 739 -44.71 40.25 49.04
C MET A 739 -45.53 41.13 49.99
N ASP A 740 -46.34 42.04 49.45
CA ASP A 740 -47.27 42.86 50.22
C ASP A 740 -48.63 42.14 50.43
N ASP A 741 -49.48 42.70 51.29
CA ASP A 741 -50.80 42.14 51.61
C ASP A 741 -51.70 41.97 50.37
N VAL A 742 -51.54 42.86 49.38
CA VAL A 742 -52.31 42.82 48.12
C VAL A 742 -51.89 41.63 47.28
N HIS A 743 -50.58 41.41 47.12
CA HIS A 743 -50.02 40.26 46.43
C HIS A 743 -50.39 38.95 47.15
N ILE A 744 -50.43 38.93 48.48
CA ILE A 744 -50.86 37.78 49.30
C ILE A 744 -52.31 37.41 49.01
N ALA A 745 -53.22 38.37 49.00
CA ALA A 745 -54.65 38.12 48.72
C ALA A 745 -54.86 37.59 47.28
N GLN A 746 -54.15 38.16 46.31
CA GLN A 746 -54.21 37.70 44.92
C GLN A 746 -53.62 36.30 44.74
N PHE A 747 -52.56 35.98 45.49
CA PHE A 747 -51.97 34.66 45.52
C PHE A 747 -52.92 33.63 46.14
N ALA A 748 -53.57 33.94 47.26
CA ALA A 748 -54.60 33.07 47.86
C ALA A 748 -55.74 32.78 46.87
N ALA A 749 -56.23 33.81 46.16
CA ALA A 749 -57.24 33.64 45.11
C ALA A 749 -56.75 32.77 43.94
N LEU A 750 -55.46 32.86 43.58
CA LEU A 750 -54.87 32.00 42.56
C LEU A 750 -54.79 30.54 43.04
N LEU A 751 -54.32 30.30 44.27
CA LEU A 751 -54.25 28.95 44.86
C LEU A 751 -55.63 28.29 44.93
N ARG A 752 -56.66 29.05 45.28
CA ARG A 752 -58.06 28.60 45.24
C ARG A 752 -58.49 28.22 43.83
N SER A 753 -58.11 29.01 42.82
CA SER A 753 -58.40 28.69 41.41
C SER A 753 -57.66 27.44 40.93
N LEU A 754 -56.41 27.23 41.36
CA LEU A 754 -55.60 26.07 40.99
C LEU A 754 -56.11 24.79 41.65
N SER A 755 -56.44 24.85 42.93
CA SER A 755 -56.96 23.70 43.69
C SER A 755 -58.36 23.32 43.23
N LYS A 756 -59.32 24.24 43.33
CA LYS A 756 -60.75 23.96 43.08
C LYS A 756 -61.10 23.96 41.60
N GLY A 757 -60.53 24.88 40.82
CA GLY A 757 -60.85 25.04 39.40
C GLY A 757 -60.10 24.06 38.49
N LEU A 758 -58.83 23.78 38.78
CA LEU A 758 -57.98 22.88 37.96
C LEU A 758 -57.68 21.53 38.63
N ASN A 759 -58.33 21.23 39.76
CA ASN A 759 -58.20 19.98 40.52
C ASN A 759 -56.74 19.61 40.82
N ARG A 760 -55.95 20.58 41.29
CA ARG A 760 -54.57 20.38 41.75
C ARG A 760 -54.54 20.15 43.25
N GLN A 761 -53.83 19.12 43.71
CA GLN A 761 -53.41 19.03 45.09
C GLN A 761 -52.29 20.04 45.33
N ILE A 762 -52.45 20.89 46.35
CA ILE A 762 -51.47 21.92 46.67
C ILE A 762 -50.96 21.69 48.10
N VAL A 763 -49.64 21.62 48.27
CA VAL A 763 -48.97 21.56 49.57
C VAL A 763 -48.13 22.82 49.71
N ILE A 764 -48.39 23.63 50.74
CA ILE A 764 -47.71 24.91 50.93
C ILE A 764 -47.14 24.96 52.33
N ALA A 765 -45.84 25.25 52.44
CA ALA A 765 -45.22 25.61 53.71
C ALA A 765 -45.17 27.12 53.88
N VAL A 766 -45.52 27.62 55.07
CA VAL A 766 -45.52 29.05 55.40
C VAL A 766 -44.87 29.27 56.77
N HIS A 767 -43.96 30.24 56.85
CA HIS A 767 -43.29 30.56 58.12
C HIS A 767 -44.06 31.55 59.01
N GLU A 768 -44.78 32.51 58.42
CA GLU A 768 -45.50 33.54 59.15
C GLU A 768 -46.86 33.05 59.65
N ARG A 769 -47.15 33.25 60.94
CA ARG A 769 -48.40 32.80 61.56
C ARG A 769 -49.63 33.50 60.98
N ALA A 770 -49.57 34.82 60.81
CA ALA A 770 -50.67 35.61 60.26
C ALA A 770 -51.06 35.14 58.84
N LEU A 771 -50.07 34.87 57.99
CA LEU A 771 -50.30 34.34 56.64
C LEU A 771 -50.88 32.92 56.67
N PHE A 772 -50.43 32.06 57.58
CA PHE A 772 -50.97 30.71 57.72
C PHE A 772 -52.44 30.73 58.15
N GLU A 773 -52.81 31.58 59.12
CA GLU A 773 -54.20 31.74 59.56
C GLU A 773 -55.06 32.33 58.44
N TYR A 774 -54.57 33.35 57.74
CA TYR A 774 -55.25 33.94 56.58
C TYR A 774 -55.50 32.91 55.47
N LEU A 775 -54.47 32.15 55.07
CA LEU A 775 -54.61 31.11 54.04
C LEU A 775 -55.50 29.96 54.50
N SER A 776 -55.48 29.60 55.79
CA SER A 776 -56.36 28.57 56.34
C SER A 776 -57.83 28.97 56.21
N LEU A 777 -58.15 30.25 56.44
CA LEU A 777 -59.49 30.80 56.25
C LEU A 777 -59.87 30.87 54.76
N GLU A 778 -59.02 31.44 53.91
CA GLU A 778 -59.33 31.63 52.47
C GLU A 778 -59.41 30.32 51.67
N LEU A 779 -58.62 29.32 52.05
CA LEU A 779 -58.56 28.01 51.39
C LEU A 779 -59.44 26.96 52.08
N SER A 780 -60.22 27.36 53.09
CA SER A 780 -61.17 26.47 53.75
C SER A 780 -62.17 25.85 52.74
N PRO A 781 -62.66 24.64 53.03
CA PRO A 781 -63.67 23.98 52.21
C PRO A 781 -64.94 24.83 52.08
N ALA A 782 -65.36 25.10 50.84
CA ALA A 782 -66.56 25.91 50.58
C ALA A 782 -67.61 25.16 49.73
N PHE A 783 -67.20 24.07 49.08
CA PHE A 783 -68.07 23.24 48.25
C PHE A 783 -67.88 21.75 48.57
N PRO A 784 -68.89 20.89 48.32
CA PRO A 784 -68.77 19.45 48.47
C PRO A 784 -67.55 18.89 47.73
N GLY A 785 -66.71 18.13 48.46
CA GLY A 785 -65.48 17.55 47.94
C GLY A 785 -64.21 18.40 48.16
N ASP A 786 -64.35 19.65 48.60
CA ASP A 786 -63.22 20.45 49.09
C ASP A 786 -62.69 19.86 50.41
N SER A 787 -61.37 19.88 50.58
CA SER A 787 -60.69 19.43 51.79
C SER A 787 -59.43 20.26 52.01
N LEU A 788 -59.19 20.61 53.26
CA LEU A 788 -58.00 21.31 53.73
C LEU A 788 -57.42 20.55 54.91
N VAL A 789 -56.11 20.28 54.89
CA VAL A 789 -55.38 19.80 56.05
C VAL A 789 -54.42 20.90 56.48
N THR A 790 -54.48 21.31 57.74
CA THR A 790 -53.48 22.19 58.34
C THR A 790 -52.57 21.37 59.25
N VAL A 791 -51.27 21.64 59.18
CA VAL A 791 -50.22 20.90 59.89
C VAL A 791 -49.32 21.92 60.56
N GLU A 792 -49.26 21.91 61.89
CA GLU A 792 -48.32 22.73 62.64
C GLU A 792 -47.20 21.86 63.20
N ILE A 793 -45.95 22.28 62.94
CA ILE A 793 -44.74 21.59 63.38
C ILE A 793 -44.12 22.38 64.52
N GLY A 794 -44.06 21.75 65.70
CA GLY A 794 -43.44 22.29 66.90
C GLY A 794 -42.40 21.34 67.49
N ARG A 795 -41.98 21.66 68.71
CA ARG A 795 -41.15 20.77 69.54
C ARG A 795 -41.88 20.46 70.84
N ASP A 796 -41.77 19.23 71.29
CA ASP A 796 -42.23 18.85 72.62
C ASP A 796 -41.21 19.27 73.70
N PHE A 797 -41.54 19.01 74.97
CA PHE A 797 -40.68 19.34 76.11
C PHE A 797 -39.34 18.60 76.09
N ASP A 798 -39.25 17.45 75.43
CA ASP A 798 -38.02 16.66 75.26
C ASP A 798 -37.18 17.12 74.05
N GLY A 799 -37.64 18.15 73.34
CA GLY A 799 -37.00 18.69 72.14
C GLY A 799 -37.11 17.78 70.92
N LYS A 800 -38.01 16.78 70.94
CA LYS A 800 -38.41 16.01 69.75
C LYS A 800 -39.44 16.80 68.95
N SER A 801 -39.53 16.50 67.66
CA SER A 801 -40.51 17.11 66.77
C SER A 801 -41.90 16.57 67.07
N ALA A 802 -42.86 17.48 67.22
CA ALA A 802 -44.27 17.16 67.41
C ALA A 802 -45.10 17.81 66.29
N VAL A 803 -46.13 17.11 65.83
CA VAL A 803 -47.04 17.57 64.79
C VAL A 803 -48.46 17.63 65.35
N THR A 804 -49.11 18.76 65.15
CA THR A 804 -50.55 18.93 65.37
C THR A 804 -51.23 19.19 64.04
N SER A 805 -52.13 18.31 63.63
CA SER A 805 -52.84 18.41 62.35
C SER A 805 -54.35 18.54 62.54
N HIS A 806 -54.98 19.42 61.76
CA HIS A 806 -56.44 19.54 61.68
C HIS A 806 -56.90 19.27 60.25
N THR A 807 -57.96 18.48 60.10
CA THR A 807 -58.59 18.20 58.81
C THR A 807 -59.92 18.93 58.75
N PHE A 808 -60.10 19.74 57.72
CA PHE A 808 -61.34 20.44 57.41
C PHE A 808 -61.93 19.82 56.15
N THR A 809 -63.17 19.37 56.25
CA THR A 809 -63.99 18.93 55.12
C THR A 809 -65.18 19.86 54.97
N PHE A 810 -65.77 19.89 53.79
CA PHE A 810 -67.03 20.61 53.61
C PHE A 810 -68.12 19.98 54.49
N GLU A 811 -68.73 20.80 55.33
CA GLU A 811 -69.94 20.48 56.09
C GLU A 811 -71.02 21.47 55.65
N ASP A 812 -72.25 20.98 55.43
CA ASP A 812 -73.37 21.86 55.16
C ASP A 812 -73.63 22.73 56.39
N ASP A 813 -73.60 24.04 56.20
CA ASP A 813 -73.84 25.01 57.27
C ASP A 813 -75.31 24.93 57.72
N HIS A 814 -75.58 24.09 58.71
CA HIS A 814 -76.83 24.12 59.44
C HIS A 814 -76.76 25.26 60.44
N ALA A 815 -77.03 26.49 59.98
CA ALA A 815 -77.22 27.63 60.86
C ALA A 815 -78.22 27.25 61.96
N ILE A 816 -77.72 27.05 63.18
CA ILE A 816 -78.54 26.87 64.37
C ILE A 816 -79.18 28.21 64.67
N ALA A 817 -80.45 28.38 64.27
CA ALA A 817 -81.29 29.43 64.80
C ALA A 817 -81.52 29.13 66.29
N ALA A 818 -80.77 29.81 67.16
CA ALA A 818 -81.05 29.92 68.59
C ALA A 818 -81.61 31.31 68.88
#